data_AF-A0A1F4Y020-F1
#
_entry.id   AF-A0A1F4Y020-F1
#
_cell.length_a   1.000
_cell.length_b   1.000
_cell.length_c   1.000
_cell.angle_alpha   90.00
_cell.angle_beta   90.00
_cell.angle_gamma   90.00
#
_symmetry.space_group_name_H-M   'P 1'
#
loop_
_entity.id
_entity.type
_entity.pdbx_description
1 polymer ?
#
loop_
_entity_poly.entity_id
_entity_poly.type
_entity_poly.pdbx_seq_one_letter_code
_entity_poly.pdbx_strand_id
1 'polypeptide(L)'
;MIENANLVIAGVGGQGVVSLAQLLSQLAADNGLNVKQSEVHGMAQRGGSVSSHVRFSKEPIASAIIAPQEADFVLGSEPLETLRALEFLKPDGIVITSSNSLENPDQIPDYPLREEILGEIKKHKNIIIDSLQLAKRAGNPKTESVVLFGVLAPFLEISKEEIERYIHLAFDRKGDMVVKANLEALELGKREFAFSQIEQILENASRQNRYTLLETEVYQILELLDVSLPKFHFLSLSEIEQKKLSEKVKGILSEFASEKVVLKIVSPDLSHKQDIGGVIFLENDTPAVNSSLKNLIGQIRERLPQAKIKGALLSEFVPHSTEFGQELLLGIKQDPALGPVVTFGAGGSQTEFYAQKFGSQASSIRSSYNLDQGDISKMISETALADILCGRTRKKKVLISEESLVTTIEKFAGLAERFSETNSSSGFVITQAEVNPFAISDQRLVALDARLQFAVKKNRISSRPIHKIKNLLYPESVLVIGASAEKKNPGRVILQNLLETGKIPQSKIYLLHRSASQIDGCQAFDSLDKVPPVDLAIISVEAQAAGDLLRQLLEKNKAHSAILIPGGFGETEAGRKLEEELKELISSSHFDSDEGMLVNGGNCLGILSPSYNSFFIAKYKLPLVEAKFRNLASISQSGAYLVSQISNLEGLILPSYAISVGNQIDLTVSDYLEFLSQDERVDVFSIYLEGFKPSDGRKFLEVAQRVTQSGKKIIFYKAGRTQLGERAAFSHTAAIAGEYRVLESALPQVGVTVCQTLEEFEDLTKLAVFWSKKKISGNRLGILSNAGFECTVAADNLKGLKLAELSNSTWQKIKELLPPGIVDLHHPVDATPITDSEKFAEIVRALLEDQSVDVVLASPLAPTQALENLAPGPGYPEDIYRPQSLPMRLIELNQISPKPILVCLDSGPLYDPCVRLLETEGVPCLRKIDRALNALQLFLS
;
A
#
# COMPACT_ATOMS: atom_id res chain seq x y z
N MET A 1 1.57 -40.17 4.18
CA MET A 1 0.16 -40.08 4.61
C MET A 1 -0.02 -40.85 5.92
N ILE A 2 -0.79 -40.32 6.87
CA ILE A 2 -1.09 -41.00 8.15
C ILE A 2 -1.82 -42.33 7.94
N GLU A 3 -1.68 -43.25 8.89
CA GLU A 3 -2.08 -44.65 8.71
C GLU A 3 -3.59 -44.90 8.84
N ASN A 4 -4.31 -44.04 9.56
CA ASN A 4 -5.74 -44.20 9.84
C ASN A 4 -6.42 -42.84 10.00
N ALA A 5 -7.59 -42.63 9.41
CA ALA A 5 -8.45 -41.49 9.71
C ALA A 5 -9.92 -41.73 9.32
N ASN A 6 -10.83 -41.11 10.08
CA ASN A 6 -12.26 -40.99 9.80
C ASN A 6 -12.60 -39.52 9.52
N LEU A 7 -13.11 -39.22 8.33
CA LEU A 7 -13.45 -37.87 7.90
C LEU A 7 -14.94 -37.77 7.51
N VAL A 8 -15.60 -36.74 8.00
CA VAL A 8 -16.94 -36.34 7.55
C VAL A 8 -16.81 -35.04 6.77
N ILE A 9 -17.26 -35.04 5.53
CA ILE A 9 -17.26 -33.86 4.65
C ILE A 9 -18.70 -33.46 4.43
N ALA A 10 -19.06 -32.23 4.78
CA ALA A 10 -20.42 -31.71 4.75
C ALA A 10 -20.48 -30.40 3.95
N GLY A 11 -21.61 -30.16 3.32
CA GLY A 11 -21.85 -28.95 2.55
C GLY A 11 -23.11 -29.06 1.71
N VAL A 12 -23.19 -28.24 0.68
CA VAL A 12 -24.34 -28.17 -0.24
C VAL A 12 -23.94 -28.63 -1.64
N GLY A 13 -24.90 -29.18 -2.37
CA GLY A 13 -24.70 -29.62 -3.75
C GLY A 13 -24.03 -28.56 -4.63
N GLY A 14 -22.94 -28.95 -5.32
CA GLY A 14 -22.15 -28.04 -6.16
C GLY A 14 -20.86 -27.51 -5.54
N GLN A 15 -20.61 -27.72 -4.24
CA GLN A 15 -19.39 -27.26 -3.55
C GLN A 15 -18.21 -28.25 -3.62
N GLY A 16 -18.38 -29.41 -4.27
CA GLY A 16 -17.30 -30.37 -4.48
C GLY A 16 -17.09 -31.39 -3.35
N VAL A 17 -18.02 -31.52 -2.41
CA VAL A 17 -17.99 -32.50 -1.29
C VAL A 17 -17.64 -33.93 -1.77
N VAL A 18 -18.38 -34.44 -2.76
CA VAL A 18 -18.18 -35.79 -3.30
C VAL A 18 -16.83 -35.91 -4.02
N SER A 19 -16.42 -34.87 -4.75
CA SER A 19 -15.14 -34.87 -5.46
C SER A 19 -13.96 -34.90 -4.50
N LEU A 20 -14.06 -34.20 -3.37
CA LEU A 20 -13.05 -34.24 -2.31
C LEU A 20 -13.01 -35.61 -1.62
N ALA A 21 -14.17 -36.22 -1.36
CA ALA A 21 -14.25 -37.57 -0.80
C ALA A 21 -13.57 -38.61 -1.70
N GLN A 22 -13.82 -38.52 -3.01
CA GLN A 22 -13.18 -39.37 -4.02
C GLN A 22 -11.66 -39.14 -4.07
N LEU A 23 -11.22 -37.89 -4.00
CA LEU A 23 -9.80 -37.52 -3.95
C LEU A 23 -9.09 -38.17 -2.77
N LEU A 24 -9.63 -38.00 -1.56
CA LEU A 24 -9.05 -38.57 -0.35
C LEU A 24 -9.02 -40.10 -0.40
N SER A 25 -10.09 -40.69 -0.94
CA SER A 25 -10.20 -42.14 -1.08
C SER A 25 -9.15 -42.70 -2.04
N GLN A 26 -8.90 -42.03 -3.17
CA GLN A 26 -7.89 -42.46 -4.12
C GLN A 26 -6.47 -42.28 -3.54
N LEU A 27 -6.18 -41.14 -2.91
CA LEU A 27 -4.87 -40.89 -2.29
C LEU A 27 -4.53 -41.94 -1.22
N ALA A 28 -5.50 -42.31 -0.39
CA ALA A 28 -5.33 -43.35 0.62
C ALA A 28 -5.12 -44.73 -0.02
N ALA A 29 -5.86 -45.08 -1.07
CA ALA A 29 -5.69 -46.34 -1.79
C ALA A 29 -4.32 -46.44 -2.48
N ASP A 30 -3.85 -45.36 -3.09
CA ASP A 30 -2.52 -45.29 -3.73
C ASP A 30 -1.38 -45.41 -2.71
N ASN A 31 -1.64 -45.04 -1.45
CA ASN A 31 -0.75 -45.23 -0.30
C ASN A 31 -0.87 -46.64 0.33
N GLY A 32 -1.63 -47.56 -0.28
CA GLY A 32 -1.78 -48.94 0.17
C GLY A 32 -2.71 -49.13 1.37
N LEU A 33 -3.58 -48.16 1.66
CA LEU A 33 -4.54 -48.24 2.77
C LEU A 33 -5.87 -48.86 2.30
N ASN A 34 -6.57 -49.52 3.22
CA ASN A 34 -7.96 -49.93 3.02
C ASN A 34 -8.84 -48.70 3.10
N VAL A 35 -9.79 -48.53 2.16
CA VAL A 35 -10.65 -47.34 2.09
C VAL A 35 -12.12 -47.74 1.98
N LYS A 36 -12.99 -47.01 2.69
CA LYS A 36 -14.44 -47.06 2.52
C LYS A 36 -14.99 -45.63 2.43
N GLN A 37 -15.87 -45.42 1.45
CA GLN A 37 -16.54 -44.15 1.20
C GLN A 37 -18.06 -44.38 1.20
N SER A 38 -18.83 -43.44 1.75
CA SER A 38 -20.30 -43.41 1.67
C SER A 38 -20.79 -41.97 1.52
N GLU A 39 -21.72 -41.72 0.59
CA GLU A 39 -22.17 -40.37 0.26
C GLU A 39 -23.64 -40.27 -0.16
N VAL A 40 -24.23 -39.09 0.04
CA VAL A 40 -25.61 -38.77 -0.36
C VAL A 40 -25.67 -38.31 -1.82
N HIS A 41 -25.97 -39.21 -2.75
CA HIS A 41 -25.91 -38.95 -4.20
C HIS A 41 -27.02 -38.03 -4.75
N GLY A 42 -28.26 -38.17 -4.30
CA GLY A 42 -29.43 -37.53 -4.93
C GLY A 42 -29.62 -36.04 -4.61
N MET A 43 -29.14 -35.59 -3.44
CA MET A 43 -29.23 -34.19 -3.00
C MET A 43 -28.11 -33.32 -3.57
N ALA A 44 -26.97 -33.94 -3.91
CA ALA A 44 -25.79 -33.27 -4.46
C ALA A 44 -26.02 -32.57 -5.82
N GLN A 45 -26.98 -33.06 -6.61
CA GLN A 45 -27.30 -32.48 -7.93
C GLN A 45 -28.38 -31.39 -7.88
N ARG A 46 -29.01 -31.16 -6.71
CA ARG A 46 -30.16 -30.26 -6.54
C ARG A 46 -29.93 -29.13 -5.54
N GLY A 47 -28.67 -28.87 -5.16
CA GLY A 47 -28.35 -27.85 -4.15
C GLY A 47 -28.90 -28.17 -2.75
N GLY A 48 -29.13 -29.46 -2.45
CA GLY A 48 -29.49 -29.91 -1.11
C GLY A 48 -28.27 -30.18 -0.23
N SER A 49 -28.51 -30.48 1.04
CA SER A 49 -27.47 -30.96 1.97
C SER A 49 -26.78 -32.22 1.44
N VAL A 50 -25.46 -32.22 1.50
CA VAL A 50 -24.58 -33.31 1.07
C VAL A 50 -23.62 -33.62 2.20
N SER A 51 -23.58 -34.89 2.58
CA SER A 51 -22.53 -35.44 3.43
C SER A 51 -21.81 -36.60 2.75
N SER A 52 -20.51 -36.72 3.02
CA SER A 52 -19.66 -37.83 2.59
C SER A 52 -18.79 -38.28 3.75
N HIS A 53 -18.79 -39.58 4.01
CA HIS A 53 -17.98 -40.23 5.02
C HIS A 53 -16.82 -40.94 4.32
N VAL A 54 -15.59 -40.65 4.74
CA VAL A 54 -14.36 -41.27 4.22
C VAL A 54 -13.63 -41.90 5.40
N ARG A 55 -13.34 -43.20 5.29
CA ARG A 55 -12.54 -43.92 6.27
C ARG A 55 -11.39 -44.59 5.54
N PHE A 56 -10.18 -44.41 6.05
CA PHE A 56 -9.02 -45.17 5.60
C PHE A 56 -8.20 -45.70 6.77
N SER A 57 -7.60 -46.87 6.59
CA SER A 57 -6.86 -47.58 7.63
C SER A 57 -5.89 -48.59 7.04
N LYS A 58 -4.77 -48.86 7.73
CA LYS A 58 -3.93 -50.04 7.44
C LYS A 58 -4.69 -51.35 7.68
N GLU A 59 -5.64 -51.36 8.61
CA GLU A 59 -6.47 -52.51 8.93
C GLU A 59 -7.75 -52.55 8.07
N PRO A 60 -8.38 -53.73 7.88
CA PRO A 60 -9.64 -53.85 7.15
C PRO A 60 -10.78 -53.03 7.78
N ILE A 61 -11.54 -52.31 6.93
CA ILE A 61 -12.66 -51.46 7.38
C ILE A 61 -13.99 -52.19 7.16
N ALA A 62 -14.72 -52.42 8.26
CA ALA A 62 -15.99 -53.15 8.25
C ALA A 62 -17.20 -52.32 7.77
N SER A 63 -17.22 -51.01 8.04
CA SER A 63 -18.34 -50.12 7.71
C SER A 63 -17.85 -48.81 7.09
N ALA A 64 -18.57 -48.30 6.09
CA ALA A 64 -18.31 -46.99 5.49
C ALA A 64 -18.90 -45.81 6.29
N ILE A 65 -19.85 -46.08 7.19
CA ILE A 65 -20.50 -45.05 8.01
C ILE A 65 -19.65 -44.82 9.26
N ILE A 66 -19.43 -43.55 9.61
CA ILE A 66 -18.73 -43.13 10.82
C ILE A 66 -19.78 -42.97 11.93
N ALA A 67 -19.56 -43.55 13.10
CA ALA A 67 -20.51 -43.42 14.22
C ALA A 67 -20.36 -42.04 14.91
N PRO A 68 -21.35 -41.61 15.71
CA PRO A 68 -21.23 -40.40 16.53
C PRO A 68 -19.94 -40.42 17.36
N GLN A 69 -19.26 -39.27 17.43
CA GLN A 69 -17.98 -39.11 18.11
C GLN A 69 -16.84 -40.04 17.64
N GLU A 70 -16.83 -40.46 16.38
CA GLU A 70 -15.73 -41.26 15.78
C GLU A 70 -14.93 -40.53 14.68
N ALA A 71 -15.37 -39.36 14.21
CA ALA A 71 -14.68 -38.59 13.19
C ALA A 71 -13.47 -37.85 13.79
N ASP A 72 -12.30 -38.05 13.18
CA ASP A 72 -11.08 -37.31 13.50
C ASP A 72 -11.15 -35.89 12.91
N PHE A 73 -11.79 -35.76 11.74
CA PHE A 73 -11.96 -34.50 11.03
C PHE A 73 -13.39 -34.29 10.54
N VAL A 74 -13.91 -33.09 10.71
CA VAL A 74 -15.12 -32.60 10.04
C VAL A 74 -14.73 -31.47 9.11
N LEU A 75 -14.98 -31.62 7.82
CA LEU A 75 -14.73 -30.62 6.79
C LEU A 75 -16.05 -30.06 6.29
N GLY A 76 -16.19 -28.74 6.29
CA GLY A 76 -17.44 -28.07 5.95
C GLY A 76 -17.27 -26.93 4.97
N SER A 77 -17.97 -26.97 3.83
CA SER A 77 -18.03 -25.83 2.90
C SER A 77 -19.16 -24.86 3.20
N GLU A 78 -19.99 -25.14 4.23
CA GLU A 78 -21.07 -24.27 4.68
C GLU A 78 -21.26 -24.48 6.21
N PRO A 79 -21.21 -23.42 7.04
CA PRO A 79 -21.24 -23.52 8.51
C PRO A 79 -22.40 -24.30 9.13
N LEU A 80 -23.63 -24.20 8.59
CA LEU A 80 -24.78 -24.92 9.13
C LEU A 80 -24.67 -26.43 8.88
N GLU A 81 -24.20 -26.81 7.69
CA GLU A 81 -23.89 -28.21 7.39
C GLU A 81 -22.72 -28.74 8.25
N THR A 82 -21.72 -27.90 8.52
CA THR A 82 -20.66 -28.22 9.50
C THR A 82 -21.23 -28.48 10.88
N LEU A 83 -22.11 -27.61 11.37
CA LEU A 83 -22.75 -27.72 12.67
C LEU A 83 -23.52 -29.04 12.79
N ARG A 84 -24.25 -29.45 11.73
CA ARG A 84 -24.92 -30.75 11.68
C ARG A 84 -23.93 -31.92 11.75
N ALA A 85 -22.78 -31.81 11.10
CA ALA A 85 -21.76 -32.84 11.10
C ALA A 85 -20.96 -32.95 12.42
N LEU A 86 -21.06 -31.97 13.34
CA LEU A 86 -20.34 -32.01 14.62
C LEU A 86 -20.73 -33.18 15.52
N GLU A 87 -21.92 -33.77 15.34
CA GLU A 87 -22.33 -34.96 16.11
C GLU A 87 -21.38 -36.16 15.91
N PHE A 88 -20.70 -36.21 14.75
CA PHE A 88 -19.73 -37.25 14.43
C PHE A 88 -18.34 -36.94 14.96
N LEU A 89 -18.03 -35.71 15.34
CA LEU A 89 -16.69 -35.28 15.75
C LEU A 89 -16.29 -35.87 17.10
N LYS A 90 -15.10 -36.45 17.17
CA LYS A 90 -14.47 -36.85 18.44
C LYS A 90 -14.23 -35.63 19.35
N PRO A 91 -14.13 -35.81 20.69
CA PRO A 91 -13.83 -34.71 21.62
C PRO A 91 -12.56 -33.91 21.30
N ASP A 92 -11.54 -34.58 20.75
CA ASP A 92 -10.25 -34.00 20.32
C ASP A 92 -10.13 -33.85 18.79
N GLY A 93 -11.21 -34.13 18.06
CA GLY A 93 -11.29 -33.98 16.61
C GLY A 93 -11.21 -32.53 16.15
N ILE A 94 -10.88 -32.33 14.88
CA ILE A 94 -10.66 -31.01 14.28
C ILE A 94 -11.74 -30.68 13.27
N VAL A 95 -12.29 -29.47 13.38
CA VAL A 95 -13.24 -28.91 12.42
C VAL A 95 -12.50 -27.97 11.46
N ILE A 96 -12.63 -28.17 10.16
CA ILE A 96 -12.15 -27.26 9.12
C ILE A 96 -13.36 -26.77 8.35
N THR A 97 -13.71 -25.49 8.46
CA THR A 97 -14.94 -24.98 7.85
C THR A 97 -14.76 -23.65 7.13
N SER A 98 -15.53 -23.47 6.06
CA SER A 98 -15.81 -22.17 5.47
C SER A 98 -16.48 -21.27 6.50
N SER A 99 -16.16 -19.98 6.48
CA SER A 99 -16.88 -18.97 7.23
C SER A 99 -18.17 -18.54 6.51
N ASN A 100 -18.30 -18.87 5.23
CA ASN A 100 -19.29 -18.30 4.31
C ASN A 100 -20.57 -19.12 4.38
N SER A 101 -21.68 -18.46 4.69
CA SER A 101 -23.01 -19.08 4.70
C SER A 101 -23.75 -18.77 3.40
N LEU A 102 -24.62 -19.69 2.98
CA LEU A 102 -25.61 -19.38 1.97
C LEU A 102 -26.65 -18.43 2.60
N GLU A 103 -26.97 -17.33 1.91
CA GLU A 103 -28.06 -16.44 2.33
C GLU A 103 -29.36 -17.23 2.39
N ASN A 104 -30.14 -17.07 3.48
CA ASN A 104 -31.43 -17.73 3.71
C ASN A 104 -32.36 -17.50 2.51
N PRO A 105 -32.41 -18.41 1.53
CA PRO A 105 -32.92 -18.08 0.21
C PRO A 105 -34.45 -18.01 0.18
N ASP A 106 -35.10 -18.59 1.20
CA ASP A 106 -36.56 -18.70 1.32
C ASP A 106 -37.13 -17.90 2.50
N GLN A 107 -36.34 -17.01 3.13
CA GLN A 107 -36.72 -16.28 4.35
C GLN A 107 -37.34 -17.19 5.42
N ILE A 108 -36.74 -18.37 5.62
CA ILE A 108 -37.22 -19.37 6.57
C ILE A 108 -37.29 -18.73 7.97
N PRO A 109 -38.45 -18.76 8.64
CA PRO A 109 -38.59 -18.27 10.02
C PRO A 109 -37.63 -19.03 10.95
N ASP A 110 -37.10 -18.34 11.96
CA ASP A 110 -36.22 -18.94 12.99
C ASP A 110 -34.90 -19.54 12.44
N TYR A 111 -34.38 -19.03 11.32
CA TYR A 111 -33.06 -19.42 10.82
C TYR A 111 -31.95 -18.90 11.73
N PRO A 112 -31.04 -19.76 12.23
CA PRO A 112 -30.00 -19.35 13.17
C PRO A 112 -29.06 -18.32 12.57
N LEU A 113 -28.62 -17.34 13.38
CA LEU A 113 -27.69 -16.33 12.92
C LEU A 113 -26.31 -16.95 12.66
N ARG A 114 -25.62 -16.49 11.63
CA ARG A 114 -24.26 -16.95 11.29
C ARG A 114 -23.31 -16.93 12.49
N GLU A 115 -23.41 -15.88 13.31
CA GLU A 115 -22.57 -15.72 14.51
C GLU A 115 -22.86 -16.79 15.58
N GLU A 116 -24.11 -17.21 15.72
CA GLU A 116 -24.50 -18.30 16.64
C GLU A 116 -23.94 -19.63 16.17
N ILE A 117 -24.07 -19.93 14.86
CA ILE A 117 -23.54 -21.16 14.25
C ILE A 117 -22.02 -21.23 14.43
N LEU A 118 -21.31 -20.16 14.06
CA LEU A 118 -19.86 -20.09 14.23
C LEU A 118 -19.46 -20.11 15.72
N GLY A 119 -20.29 -19.58 16.61
CA GLY A 119 -20.12 -19.63 18.06
C GLY A 119 -20.10 -21.06 18.60
N GLU A 120 -20.98 -21.93 18.12
CA GLU A 120 -20.98 -23.37 18.47
C GLU A 120 -19.75 -24.10 17.92
N ILE A 121 -19.40 -23.87 16.64
CA ILE A 121 -18.21 -24.49 16.02
C ILE A 121 -16.93 -24.12 16.77
N LYS A 122 -16.81 -22.86 17.23
CA LYS A 122 -15.64 -22.36 17.98
C LYS A 122 -15.40 -23.05 19.32
N LYS A 123 -16.38 -23.78 19.87
CA LYS A 123 -16.21 -24.56 21.10
C LYS A 123 -15.33 -25.81 20.89
N HIS A 124 -15.15 -26.24 19.65
CA HIS A 124 -14.31 -27.36 19.26
C HIS A 124 -12.96 -26.88 18.74
N LYS A 125 -11.98 -27.78 18.60
CA LYS A 125 -10.71 -27.45 17.92
C LYS A 125 -11.02 -27.20 16.44
N ASN A 126 -10.75 -25.98 15.96
CA ASN A 126 -11.24 -25.55 14.66
C ASN A 126 -10.23 -24.70 13.87
N ILE A 127 -10.41 -24.72 12.55
CA ILE A 127 -9.84 -23.77 11.59
C ILE A 127 -11.00 -23.25 10.74
N ILE A 128 -11.32 -21.97 10.89
CA ILE A 128 -12.40 -21.29 10.16
C ILE A 128 -11.76 -20.33 9.16
N ILE A 129 -12.05 -20.50 7.87
CA ILE A 129 -11.46 -19.69 6.78
C ILE A 129 -12.52 -19.19 5.81
N ASP A 130 -12.28 -18.07 5.13
CA ASP A 130 -13.11 -17.66 3.97
C ASP A 130 -12.68 -18.44 2.72
N SER A 131 -13.03 -19.73 2.67
CA SER A 131 -12.60 -20.63 1.61
C SER A 131 -13.10 -20.21 0.23
N LEU A 132 -14.26 -19.55 0.15
CA LEU A 132 -14.80 -19.05 -1.10
C LEU A 132 -14.00 -17.85 -1.63
N GLN A 133 -13.63 -16.89 -0.78
CA GLN A 133 -12.78 -15.78 -1.18
C GLN A 133 -11.40 -16.27 -1.62
N LEU A 134 -10.83 -17.25 -0.91
CA LEU A 134 -9.56 -17.88 -1.30
C LEU A 134 -9.66 -18.61 -2.64
N ALA A 135 -10.75 -19.35 -2.90
CA ALA A 135 -11.00 -19.99 -4.19
C ALA A 135 -11.14 -18.97 -5.34
N LYS A 136 -11.81 -17.83 -5.08
CA LYS A 136 -11.88 -16.71 -6.04
C LYS A 136 -10.49 -16.14 -6.33
N ARG A 137 -9.64 -15.97 -5.30
CA ARG A 137 -8.26 -15.51 -5.46
C ARG A 137 -7.40 -16.50 -6.26
N ALA A 138 -7.64 -17.79 -6.10
CA ALA A 138 -7.02 -18.83 -6.93
C ALA A 138 -7.50 -18.82 -8.40
N GLY A 139 -8.45 -17.95 -8.75
CA GLY A 139 -8.94 -17.76 -10.11
C GLY A 139 -10.21 -18.56 -10.46
N ASN A 140 -10.73 -19.39 -9.55
CA ASN A 140 -11.95 -20.16 -9.80
C ASN A 140 -12.70 -20.50 -8.50
N PRO A 141 -13.91 -19.94 -8.25
CA PRO A 141 -14.67 -20.22 -7.03
C PRO A 141 -15.04 -21.70 -6.84
N LYS A 142 -15.01 -22.52 -7.89
CA LYS A 142 -15.28 -23.97 -7.81
C LYS A 142 -14.16 -24.77 -7.13
N THR A 143 -13.02 -24.15 -6.82
CA THR A 143 -11.90 -24.80 -6.13
C THR A 143 -11.99 -24.70 -4.60
N GLU A 144 -13.12 -24.24 -4.04
CA GLU A 144 -13.34 -24.08 -2.60
C GLU A 144 -13.03 -25.36 -1.79
N SER A 145 -13.47 -26.53 -2.28
CA SER A 145 -13.15 -27.82 -1.65
C SER A 145 -11.65 -28.13 -1.64
N VAL A 146 -10.89 -27.64 -2.63
CA VAL A 146 -9.43 -27.80 -2.69
C VAL A 146 -8.73 -26.85 -1.72
N VAL A 147 -9.30 -25.68 -1.43
CA VAL A 147 -8.81 -24.82 -0.34
C VAL A 147 -8.95 -25.54 1.00
N LEU A 148 -10.12 -26.10 1.31
CA LEU A 148 -10.34 -26.87 2.54
C LEU A 148 -9.44 -28.10 2.61
N PHE A 149 -9.20 -28.76 1.48
CA PHE A 149 -8.23 -29.85 1.39
C PHE A 149 -6.79 -29.38 1.68
N GLY A 150 -6.39 -28.21 1.20
CA GLY A 150 -5.08 -27.63 1.50
C GLY A 150 -4.86 -27.42 3.00
N VAL A 151 -5.90 -27.06 3.75
CA VAL A 151 -5.84 -26.97 5.23
C VAL A 151 -5.71 -28.34 5.87
N LEU A 152 -6.39 -29.36 5.33
CA LEU A 152 -6.38 -30.72 5.85
C LEU A 152 -5.07 -31.47 5.53
N ALA A 153 -4.49 -31.26 4.36
CA ALA A 153 -3.38 -32.06 3.83
C ALA A 153 -2.17 -32.17 4.79
N PRO A 154 -1.74 -31.10 5.50
CA PRO A 154 -0.68 -31.20 6.49
C PRO A 154 -1.01 -32.13 7.67
N PHE A 155 -2.27 -32.17 8.14
CA PHE A 155 -2.68 -33.10 9.19
C PHE A 155 -2.63 -34.56 8.76
N LEU A 156 -2.79 -34.80 7.46
CA LEU A 156 -2.74 -36.14 6.87
C LEU A 156 -1.35 -36.54 6.41
N GLU A 157 -0.32 -35.69 6.58
CA GLU A 157 1.06 -35.93 6.17
C GLU A 157 1.17 -36.38 4.69
N ILE A 158 0.43 -35.73 3.80
CA ILE A 158 0.45 -36.03 2.37
C ILE A 158 1.58 -35.24 1.71
N SER A 159 2.44 -35.90 0.93
CA SER A 159 3.55 -35.21 0.25
C SER A 159 3.05 -34.29 -0.87
N LYS A 160 3.83 -33.24 -1.17
CA LYS A 160 3.49 -32.27 -2.22
C LYS A 160 3.36 -32.95 -3.59
N GLU A 161 4.29 -33.83 -3.90
CA GLU A 161 4.35 -34.55 -5.17
C GLU A 161 3.12 -35.44 -5.39
N GLU A 162 2.61 -36.07 -4.31
CA GLU A 162 1.40 -36.88 -4.37
C GLU A 162 0.16 -36.06 -4.68
N ILE A 163 0.04 -34.89 -4.04
CA ILE A 163 -1.11 -34.00 -4.23
C ILE A 163 -1.10 -33.40 -5.63
N GLU A 164 0.06 -32.91 -6.10
CA GLU A 164 0.20 -32.32 -7.43
C GLU A 164 -0.13 -33.33 -8.52
N ARG A 165 0.43 -34.54 -8.43
CA ARG A 165 0.12 -35.64 -9.34
C ARG A 165 -1.39 -35.92 -9.40
N TYR A 166 -2.08 -35.90 -8.27
CA TYR A 166 -3.52 -36.13 -8.26
C TYR A 166 -4.32 -34.97 -8.85
N ILE A 167 -3.96 -33.72 -8.54
CA ILE A 167 -4.62 -32.55 -9.14
C ILE A 167 -4.51 -32.61 -10.67
N HIS A 168 -3.34 -32.99 -11.19
CA HIS A 168 -3.17 -33.28 -12.62
C HIS A 168 -4.10 -34.40 -13.10
N LEU A 169 -4.08 -35.57 -12.46
CA LEU A 169 -4.95 -36.70 -12.84
C LEU A 169 -6.45 -36.36 -12.84
N ALA A 170 -6.92 -35.58 -11.86
CA ALA A 170 -8.33 -35.26 -11.69
C ALA A 170 -8.81 -34.11 -12.60
N PHE A 171 -7.93 -33.18 -12.98
CA PHE A 171 -8.31 -31.93 -13.64
C PHE A 171 -7.64 -31.67 -14.99
N ASP A 172 -6.64 -32.44 -15.42
CA ASP A 172 -5.94 -32.25 -16.71
C ASP A 172 -6.93 -32.23 -17.90
N ARG A 173 -7.94 -33.11 -17.87
CA ARG A 173 -8.98 -33.17 -18.92
C ARG A 173 -9.84 -31.89 -19.01
N LYS A 174 -9.77 -31.01 -18.01
CA LYS A 174 -10.50 -29.74 -17.94
C LYS A 174 -9.64 -28.53 -18.34
N GLY A 175 -8.35 -28.76 -18.66
CA GLY A 175 -7.41 -27.76 -19.18
C GLY A 175 -6.49 -27.14 -18.12
N ASP A 176 -5.33 -26.64 -18.59
CA ASP A 176 -4.21 -26.16 -17.75
C ASP A 176 -4.60 -25.04 -16.78
N MET A 177 -5.52 -24.15 -17.18
CA MET A 177 -6.01 -23.07 -16.30
C MET A 177 -6.76 -23.62 -15.08
N VAL A 178 -7.51 -24.71 -15.25
CA VAL A 178 -8.25 -25.34 -14.14
C VAL A 178 -7.27 -26.03 -13.19
N VAL A 179 -6.27 -26.71 -13.72
CA VAL A 179 -5.20 -27.33 -12.94
C VAL A 179 -4.45 -26.28 -12.11
N LYS A 180 -4.00 -25.20 -12.76
CA LYS A 180 -3.31 -24.07 -12.10
C LYS A 180 -4.15 -23.48 -10.96
N ALA A 181 -5.45 -23.25 -11.19
CA ALA A 181 -6.34 -22.71 -10.16
C ALA A 181 -6.53 -23.67 -8.97
N ASN A 182 -6.52 -24.99 -9.18
CA ASN A 182 -6.60 -25.96 -8.08
C ASN A 182 -5.28 -26.05 -7.30
N LEU A 183 -4.14 -25.99 -7.98
CA LEU A 183 -2.82 -25.94 -7.32
C LEU A 183 -2.69 -24.68 -6.46
N GLU A 184 -3.09 -23.52 -6.98
CA GLU A 184 -3.10 -22.27 -6.21
C GLU A 184 -4.07 -22.35 -5.01
N ALA A 185 -5.27 -22.90 -5.20
CA ALA A 185 -6.24 -23.08 -4.12
C ALA A 185 -5.70 -23.97 -2.98
N LEU A 186 -4.97 -25.03 -3.34
CA LEU A 186 -4.32 -25.92 -2.37
C LEU A 186 -3.26 -25.15 -1.56
N GLU A 187 -2.39 -24.40 -2.22
CA GLU A 187 -1.33 -23.63 -1.55
C GLU A 187 -1.90 -22.54 -0.65
N LEU A 188 -2.99 -21.87 -1.05
CA LEU A 188 -3.72 -20.94 -0.18
C LEU A 188 -4.30 -21.64 1.06
N GLY A 189 -4.84 -22.85 0.91
CA GLY A 189 -5.31 -23.65 2.03
C GLY A 189 -4.19 -24.04 3.01
N LYS A 190 -3.05 -24.53 2.49
CA LYS A 190 -1.86 -24.84 3.31
C LYS A 190 -1.35 -23.61 4.06
N ARG A 191 -1.37 -22.45 3.39
CA ARG A 191 -0.97 -21.18 3.99
C ARG A 191 -1.88 -20.79 5.16
N GLU A 192 -3.20 -20.98 5.06
CA GLU A 192 -4.10 -20.74 6.19
C GLU A 192 -3.89 -21.73 7.34
N PHE A 193 -3.57 -23.00 7.05
CA PHE A 193 -3.12 -23.94 8.08
C PHE A 193 -1.86 -23.42 8.79
N ALA A 194 -0.85 -23.01 8.04
CA ALA A 194 0.39 -22.45 8.58
C ALA A 194 0.10 -21.23 9.46
N PHE A 195 -0.73 -20.29 9.01
CA PHE A 195 -1.13 -19.13 9.80
C PHE A 195 -1.86 -19.49 11.08
N SER A 196 -2.73 -20.50 11.07
CA SER A 196 -3.38 -21.01 12.28
C SER A 196 -2.37 -21.58 13.28
N GLN A 197 -1.36 -22.32 12.82
CA GLN A 197 -0.29 -22.84 13.69
C GLN A 197 0.58 -21.70 14.24
N ILE A 198 0.90 -20.71 13.40
CA ILE A 198 1.66 -19.52 13.81
C ILE A 198 0.91 -18.75 14.89
N GLU A 199 -0.39 -18.56 14.73
CA GLU A 199 -1.23 -17.90 15.74
C GLU A 199 -1.20 -18.64 17.08
N GLN A 200 -1.20 -19.97 17.10
CA GLN A 200 -1.03 -20.75 18.33
C GLN A 200 0.35 -20.54 18.99
N ILE A 201 1.42 -20.40 18.19
CA ILE A 201 2.76 -20.06 18.71
C ILE A 201 2.73 -18.67 19.38
N LEU A 202 2.12 -17.68 18.74
CA LEU A 202 1.97 -16.32 19.28
C LEU A 202 1.12 -16.32 20.56
N GLU A 203 0.00 -17.05 20.58
CA GLU A 203 -0.84 -17.21 21.77
C GLU A 203 -0.07 -17.83 22.94
N ASN A 204 0.71 -18.89 22.69
CA ASN A 204 1.48 -19.56 23.72
C ASN A 204 2.57 -18.66 24.30
N ALA A 205 3.23 -17.85 23.47
CA ALA A 205 4.18 -16.84 23.94
C ALA A 205 3.46 -15.72 24.73
N SER A 206 2.32 -15.23 24.24
CA SER A 206 1.52 -14.19 24.90
C SER A 206 0.98 -14.63 26.26
N ARG A 207 0.51 -15.89 26.41
CA ARG A 207 0.11 -16.49 27.70
C ARG A 207 1.25 -16.51 28.72
N GLN A 208 2.50 -16.50 28.26
CA GLN A 208 3.70 -16.43 29.09
C GLN A 208 4.19 -14.99 29.31
N ASN A 209 3.42 -13.97 28.89
CA ASN A 209 3.79 -12.55 28.86
C ASN A 209 5.08 -12.27 28.06
N ARG A 210 5.28 -13.00 26.96
CA ARG A 210 6.39 -12.78 26.01
C ARG A 210 5.86 -12.28 24.67
N TYR A 211 6.48 -11.21 24.19
CA TYR A 211 6.17 -10.56 22.91
C TYR A 211 7.35 -10.60 21.92
N THR A 212 8.41 -11.29 22.32
CA THR A 212 9.54 -11.68 21.48
C THR A 212 9.60 -13.19 21.51
N LEU A 213 9.65 -13.81 20.34
CA LEU A 213 9.76 -15.26 20.22
C LEU A 213 11.19 -15.74 20.43
N LEU A 214 11.33 -16.96 20.94
CA LEU A 214 12.61 -17.68 20.96
C LEU A 214 13.00 -18.09 19.54
N GLU A 215 14.30 -18.19 19.24
CA GLU A 215 14.77 -18.59 17.91
C GLU A 215 14.18 -19.94 17.46
N THR A 216 13.97 -20.88 18.37
CA THR A 216 13.29 -22.17 18.09
C THR A 216 11.83 -22.00 17.67
N GLU A 217 11.11 -21.06 18.28
CA GLU A 217 9.72 -20.74 17.94
C GLU A 217 9.68 -20.05 16.56
N VAL A 218 10.65 -19.17 16.26
CA VAL A 218 10.78 -18.54 14.94
C VAL A 218 11.14 -19.57 13.86
N TYR A 219 12.00 -20.54 14.16
CA TYR A 219 12.33 -21.63 13.23
C TYR A 219 11.12 -22.50 12.92
N GLN A 220 10.26 -22.79 13.91
CA GLN A 220 8.98 -23.48 13.66
C GLN A 220 8.09 -22.67 12.70
N ILE A 221 8.01 -21.34 12.86
CA ILE A 221 7.27 -20.46 11.94
C ILE A 221 7.87 -20.54 10.53
N LEU A 222 9.20 -20.49 10.40
CA LEU A 222 9.88 -20.57 9.10
C LEU A 222 9.65 -21.93 8.42
N GLU A 223 9.67 -23.03 9.18
CA GLU A 223 9.36 -24.37 8.69
C GLU A 223 7.90 -24.47 8.19
N LEU A 224 6.94 -23.89 8.92
CA LEU A 224 5.54 -23.78 8.50
C LEU A 224 5.34 -22.95 7.22
N LEU A 225 6.29 -22.05 6.92
CA LEU A 225 6.32 -21.27 5.68
C LEU A 225 7.15 -21.95 4.58
N ASP A 226 7.55 -23.21 4.74
CA ASP A 226 8.44 -23.94 3.83
C ASP A 226 9.73 -23.17 3.52
N VAL A 227 10.34 -22.55 4.53
CA VAL A 227 11.65 -21.89 4.44
C VAL A 227 12.72 -22.87 4.91
N SER A 228 13.80 -23.03 4.13
CA SER A 228 14.86 -23.98 4.50
C SER A 228 15.65 -23.49 5.71
N LEU A 229 15.91 -24.42 6.62
CA LEU A 229 16.67 -24.21 7.86
C LEU A 229 17.88 -25.15 7.89
N PRO A 230 18.95 -24.80 8.62
CA PRO A 230 19.97 -25.77 8.96
C PRO A 230 19.34 -26.89 9.81
N LYS A 231 19.89 -28.10 9.80
CA LYS A 231 19.49 -29.08 10.84
C LYS A 231 19.84 -28.50 12.21
N PHE A 232 18.93 -28.60 13.17
CA PHE A 232 19.14 -28.04 14.50
C PHE A 232 18.46 -28.88 15.59
N HIS A 233 19.02 -28.82 16.79
CA HIS A 233 18.46 -29.42 17.99
C HIS A 233 18.53 -28.44 19.14
N PHE A 234 17.42 -28.28 19.86
CA PHE A 234 17.39 -27.49 21.08
C PHE A 234 17.79 -28.36 22.28
N LEU A 235 18.77 -27.88 23.06
CA LEU A 235 19.18 -28.46 24.33
C LEU A 235 18.74 -27.52 25.44
N SER A 236 17.75 -27.92 26.24
CA SER A 236 17.31 -27.13 27.39
C SER A 236 18.39 -27.07 28.46
N LEU A 237 18.37 -26.02 29.29
CA LEU A 237 19.27 -25.92 30.45
C LEU A 237 19.27 -27.20 31.30
N SER A 238 18.09 -27.76 31.55
CA SER A 238 17.93 -28.97 32.36
C SER A 238 18.63 -30.19 31.76
N GLU A 239 18.72 -30.27 30.43
CA GLU A 239 19.41 -31.36 29.73
C GLU A 239 20.92 -31.14 29.68
N ILE A 240 21.36 -29.89 29.57
CA ILE A 240 22.78 -29.53 29.59
C ILE A 240 23.41 -29.83 30.96
N GLU A 241 22.63 -29.75 32.04
CA GLU A 241 23.09 -30.05 33.40
C GLU A 241 23.06 -31.57 33.73
N GLN A 242 22.52 -32.43 32.86
CA GLN A 242 22.42 -33.87 33.08
C GLN A 242 23.71 -34.64 32.77
N LYS A 243 23.90 -35.77 33.48
CA LYS A 243 25.04 -36.69 33.26
C LYS A 243 25.05 -37.35 31.87
N LYS A 244 23.90 -37.46 31.20
CA LYS A 244 23.76 -38.10 29.88
C LYS A 244 23.96 -37.14 28.69
N LEU A 245 24.33 -35.88 28.93
CA LEU A 245 24.51 -34.87 27.87
C LEU A 245 25.39 -35.38 26.71
N SER A 246 26.53 -36.01 27.02
CA SER A 246 27.48 -36.46 26.01
C SER A 246 26.92 -37.53 25.07
N GLU A 247 26.06 -38.43 25.57
CA GLU A 247 25.41 -39.44 24.73
C GLU A 247 24.39 -38.80 23.78
N LYS A 248 23.60 -37.84 24.31
CA LYS A 248 22.63 -37.08 23.52
C LYS A 248 23.31 -36.23 22.44
N VAL A 249 24.35 -35.48 22.80
CA VAL A 249 25.14 -34.67 21.85
C VAL A 249 25.75 -35.56 20.78
N LYS A 250 26.32 -36.72 21.13
CA LYS A 250 26.86 -37.66 20.15
C LYS A 250 25.80 -38.15 19.15
N GLY A 251 24.59 -38.45 19.64
CA GLY A 251 23.45 -38.80 18.79
C GLY A 251 23.11 -37.69 17.80
N ILE A 252 22.94 -36.46 18.30
CA ILE A 252 22.65 -35.28 17.47
C ILE A 252 23.73 -35.05 16.41
N LEU A 253 25.00 -35.05 16.82
CA LEU A 253 26.13 -34.79 15.93
C LEU A 253 26.25 -35.81 14.79
N SER A 254 25.79 -37.05 15.02
CA SER A 254 25.77 -38.09 13.99
C SER A 254 24.73 -37.86 12.88
N GLU A 255 23.76 -36.97 13.10
CA GLU A 255 22.75 -36.58 12.10
C GLU A 255 23.24 -35.46 11.16
N PHE A 256 24.32 -34.78 11.55
CA PHE A 256 24.92 -33.68 10.78
C PHE A 256 25.98 -34.21 9.83
N ALA A 257 25.90 -33.80 8.56
CA ALA A 257 26.86 -34.16 7.53
C ALA A 257 28.07 -33.21 7.51
N SER A 258 27.91 -31.99 8.01
CA SER A 258 28.97 -30.98 8.07
C SER A 258 30.07 -31.34 9.08
N GLU A 259 31.32 -31.07 8.73
CA GLU A 259 32.47 -31.18 9.64
C GLU A 259 32.45 -30.10 10.75
N LYS A 260 31.58 -29.09 10.62
CA LYS A 260 31.43 -28.00 11.57
C LYS A 260 30.01 -27.90 12.10
N VAL A 261 29.89 -27.35 13.29
CA VAL A 261 28.61 -27.06 13.97
C VAL A 261 28.62 -25.68 14.58
N VAL A 262 27.43 -25.16 14.85
CA VAL A 262 27.20 -23.85 15.44
C VAL A 262 26.41 -24.04 16.74
N LEU A 263 26.95 -23.50 17.83
CA LEU A 263 26.25 -23.37 19.11
C LEU A 263 25.74 -21.94 19.25
N LYS A 264 24.46 -21.80 19.61
CA LYS A 264 23.83 -20.51 19.88
C LYS A 264 23.10 -20.52 21.21
N ILE A 265 23.29 -19.50 22.03
CA ILE A 265 22.52 -19.34 23.26
C ILE A 265 21.07 -18.98 22.94
N VAL A 266 20.11 -19.61 23.63
CA VAL A 266 18.69 -19.28 23.51
C VAL A 266 18.22 -18.62 24.80
N SER A 267 17.87 -17.35 24.72
CA SER A 267 17.38 -16.54 25.84
C SER A 267 16.44 -15.45 25.33
N PRO A 268 15.28 -15.20 25.99
CA PRO A 268 14.41 -14.09 25.65
C PRO A 268 15.04 -12.72 25.95
N ASP A 269 16.07 -12.68 26.80
CA ASP A 269 16.71 -11.43 27.25
C ASP A 269 17.92 -11.05 26.38
N LEU A 270 18.29 -11.86 25.37
CA LEU A 270 19.48 -11.68 24.55
C LEU A 270 19.11 -11.51 23.07
N SER A 271 18.89 -10.27 22.64
CA SER A 271 18.51 -9.94 21.26
C SER A 271 19.69 -10.02 20.27
N HIS A 272 20.88 -9.56 20.69
CA HIS A 272 22.10 -9.54 19.86
C HIS A 272 23.14 -10.55 20.38
N LYS A 273 22.93 -11.82 20.00
CA LYS A 273 23.70 -12.95 20.54
C LYS A 273 25.18 -12.91 20.13
N GLN A 274 25.51 -12.47 18.91
CA GLN A 274 26.89 -12.44 18.43
C GLN A 274 27.78 -11.46 19.22
N ASP A 275 27.27 -10.26 19.53
CA ASP A 275 28.05 -9.20 20.20
C ASP A 275 28.50 -9.56 21.62
N ILE A 276 27.75 -10.45 22.28
CA ILE A 276 28.06 -10.94 23.62
C ILE A 276 28.82 -12.26 23.64
N GLY A 277 29.20 -12.80 22.47
CA GLY A 277 29.84 -14.11 22.32
C GLY A 277 28.88 -15.30 22.45
N GLY A 278 27.58 -15.06 22.26
CA GLY A 278 26.50 -16.04 22.34
C GLY A 278 26.41 -17.03 21.17
N VAL A 279 27.28 -16.91 20.17
CA VAL A 279 27.36 -17.79 18.99
C VAL A 279 28.80 -18.30 18.84
N ILE A 280 28.98 -19.62 18.73
CA ILE A 280 30.29 -20.26 18.62
C ILE A 280 30.28 -21.26 17.47
N PHE A 281 31.29 -21.19 16.60
CA PHE A 281 31.55 -22.17 15.54
C PHE A 281 32.58 -23.18 16.03
N LEU A 282 32.29 -24.47 15.86
CA LEU A 282 33.11 -25.58 16.37
C LEU A 282 33.26 -26.68 15.32
N GLU A 283 34.29 -27.50 15.47
CA GLU A 283 34.35 -28.79 14.78
C GLU A 283 33.24 -29.71 15.31
N ASN A 284 32.75 -30.60 14.44
CA ASN A 284 31.72 -31.59 14.75
C ASN A 284 32.31 -32.70 15.65
N ASP A 285 32.61 -32.34 16.90
CA ASP A 285 33.26 -33.18 17.90
C ASP A 285 32.53 -33.09 19.25
N THR A 286 32.22 -34.26 19.83
CA THR A 286 31.41 -34.36 21.06
C THR A 286 32.10 -33.70 22.28
N PRO A 287 33.37 -33.99 22.60
CA PRO A 287 34.12 -33.24 23.62
C PRO A 287 34.15 -31.73 23.42
N ALA A 288 34.43 -31.25 22.20
CA ALA A 288 34.50 -29.82 21.90
C ALA A 288 33.15 -29.12 22.14
N VAL A 289 32.05 -29.72 21.69
CA VAL A 289 30.68 -29.19 21.88
C VAL A 289 30.29 -29.19 23.37
N ASN A 290 30.54 -30.27 24.11
CA ASN A 290 30.19 -30.36 25.53
C ASN A 290 30.92 -29.32 26.39
N SER A 291 32.22 -29.12 26.13
CA SER A 291 33.02 -28.13 26.85
C SER A 291 32.55 -26.71 26.53
N SER A 292 32.31 -26.41 25.26
CA SER A 292 31.86 -25.11 24.79
C SER A 292 30.46 -24.76 25.29
N LEU A 293 29.53 -25.72 25.36
CA LEU A 293 28.18 -25.52 25.94
C LEU A 293 28.25 -25.02 27.38
N LYS A 294 29.05 -25.67 28.23
CA LYS A 294 29.20 -25.30 29.64
C LYS A 294 29.88 -23.95 29.79
N ASN A 295 30.93 -23.70 29.03
CA ASN A 295 31.67 -22.45 29.05
C ASN A 295 30.79 -21.27 28.59
N LEU A 296 30.03 -21.45 27.50
CA LEU A 296 29.12 -20.44 26.96
C LEU A 296 28.08 -20.02 28.00
N ILE A 297 27.42 -20.98 28.64
CA ILE A 297 26.42 -20.69 29.68
C ILE A 297 27.06 -19.99 30.87
N GLY A 298 28.24 -20.43 31.32
CA GLY A 298 28.98 -19.81 32.41
C GLY A 298 29.33 -18.35 32.11
N GLN A 299 29.92 -18.09 30.95
CA GLN A 299 30.30 -16.73 30.52
C GLN A 299 29.10 -15.78 30.42
N ILE A 300 27.97 -16.26 29.89
CA ILE A 300 26.76 -15.43 29.80
C ILE A 300 26.17 -15.17 31.20
N ARG A 301 26.15 -16.15 32.10
CA ARG A 301 25.70 -15.95 33.49
C ARG A 301 26.59 -14.97 34.26
N GLU A 302 27.90 -14.95 34.00
CA GLU A 302 28.82 -13.98 34.59
C GLU A 302 28.60 -12.57 34.05
N ARG A 303 28.47 -12.43 32.72
CA ARG A 303 28.30 -11.12 32.06
C ARG A 303 26.91 -10.53 32.30
N LEU A 304 25.87 -11.37 32.33
CA LEU A 304 24.47 -10.99 32.43
C LEU A 304 23.75 -11.87 33.47
N PRO A 305 23.97 -11.64 34.78
CA PRO A 305 23.45 -12.50 35.86
C PRO A 305 21.92 -12.58 35.91
N GLN A 306 21.24 -11.57 35.38
CA GLN A 306 19.77 -11.48 35.36
C GLN A 306 19.14 -12.13 34.12
N ALA A 307 19.95 -12.55 33.13
CA ALA A 307 19.43 -13.10 31.88
C ALA A 307 18.87 -14.51 32.07
N LYS A 308 17.64 -14.73 31.60
CA LYS A 308 16.92 -16.01 31.65
C LYS A 308 17.32 -16.91 30.49
N ILE A 309 18.46 -17.59 30.63
CA ILE A 309 18.86 -18.60 29.66
C ILE A 309 17.80 -19.73 29.63
N LYS A 310 17.40 -20.18 28.43
CA LYS A 310 16.51 -21.35 28.25
C LYS A 310 17.28 -22.60 27.88
N GLY A 311 18.40 -22.43 27.19
CA GLY A 311 19.24 -23.52 26.71
C GLY A 311 20.17 -23.04 25.60
N ALA A 312 20.58 -23.96 24.75
CA ALA A 312 21.37 -23.68 23.56
C ALA A 312 20.81 -24.42 22.34
N LEU A 313 20.90 -23.79 21.19
CA LEU A 313 20.65 -24.40 19.89
C LEU A 313 21.97 -24.97 19.36
N LEU A 314 21.98 -26.26 19.05
CA LEU A 314 23.08 -26.92 18.34
C LEU A 314 22.64 -27.14 16.90
N SER A 315 23.32 -26.49 15.96
CA SER A 315 22.93 -26.46 14.55
C SER A 315 24.07 -26.89 13.64
N GLU A 316 23.73 -27.57 12.54
CA GLU A 316 24.66 -27.92 11.48
C GLU A 316 25.20 -26.66 10.80
N PHE A 317 26.51 -26.61 10.56
CA PHE A 317 27.10 -25.52 9.78
C PHE A 317 26.75 -25.66 8.31
N VAL A 318 26.10 -24.65 7.74
CA VAL A 318 25.77 -24.57 6.31
C VAL A 318 26.95 -23.98 5.56
N PRO A 319 27.58 -24.68 4.61
CA PRO A 319 28.67 -24.13 3.80
C PRO A 319 28.17 -23.00 2.89
N HIS A 320 28.70 -21.80 3.08
CA HIS A 320 28.39 -20.63 2.26
C HIS A 320 29.58 -19.66 2.23
N SER A 321 29.56 -18.72 1.29
CA SER A 321 30.51 -17.61 1.22
C SER A 321 29.94 -16.39 1.95
N THR A 322 30.79 -15.55 2.52
CA THR A 322 30.42 -14.27 3.14
C THR A 322 30.71 -13.06 2.23
N GLU A 323 31.03 -13.31 0.95
CA GLU A 323 31.15 -12.26 -0.06
C GLU A 323 29.81 -11.53 -0.27
N PHE A 324 29.87 -10.26 -0.70
CA PHE A 324 28.68 -9.48 -1.04
C PHE A 324 27.80 -10.23 -2.07
N GLY A 325 26.51 -10.40 -1.75
CA GLY A 325 25.56 -11.16 -2.58
C GLY A 325 25.41 -12.64 -2.26
N GLN A 326 26.10 -13.16 -1.24
CA GLN A 326 25.97 -14.56 -0.78
C GLN A 326 25.15 -14.70 0.51
N GLU A 327 25.02 -13.61 1.26
CA GLU A 327 24.15 -13.48 2.42
C GLU A 327 23.09 -12.41 2.14
N LEU A 328 21.83 -12.72 2.40
CA LEU A 328 20.68 -11.86 2.17
C LEU A 328 19.98 -11.53 3.48
N LEU A 329 19.28 -10.40 3.49
CA LEU A 329 18.40 -9.98 4.56
C LEU A 329 16.97 -9.93 4.01
N LEU A 330 16.04 -10.53 4.76
CA LEU A 330 14.61 -10.37 4.53
C LEU A 330 13.95 -10.00 5.85
N GLY A 331 13.18 -8.92 5.86
CA GLY A 331 12.55 -8.40 7.07
C GLY A 331 11.13 -7.93 6.85
N ILE A 332 10.34 -7.99 7.92
CA ILE A 332 9.00 -7.42 8.06
C ILE A 332 9.09 -6.36 9.14
N LYS A 333 8.43 -5.22 8.92
CA LYS A 333 8.24 -4.21 9.96
C LYS A 333 6.83 -3.64 9.84
N GLN A 334 6.16 -3.44 10.97
CA GLN A 334 4.91 -2.71 11.00
C GLN A 334 5.21 -1.21 10.98
N ASP A 335 4.95 -0.56 9.85
CA ASP A 335 4.95 0.90 9.76
C ASP A 335 3.64 1.44 10.35
N PRO A 336 3.67 2.45 11.25
CA PRO A 336 2.46 2.98 11.86
C PRO A 336 1.46 3.55 10.85
N ALA A 337 1.92 4.13 9.73
CA ALA A 337 1.08 4.77 8.74
C ALA A 337 0.70 3.81 7.61
N LEU A 338 1.70 3.19 6.97
CA LEU A 338 1.54 2.40 5.75
C LEU A 338 1.22 0.93 6.01
N GLY A 339 1.29 0.51 7.28
CA GLY A 339 1.06 -0.87 7.69
C GLY A 339 2.30 -1.75 7.49
N PRO A 340 2.13 -3.07 7.31
CA PRO A 340 3.24 -3.99 7.15
C PRO A 340 4.08 -3.71 5.89
N VAL A 341 5.41 -3.62 6.07
CA VAL A 341 6.39 -3.46 4.99
C VAL A 341 7.37 -4.63 4.96
N VAL A 342 7.81 -5.01 3.76
CA VAL A 342 8.81 -6.05 3.53
C VAL A 342 10.11 -5.41 3.04
N THR A 343 11.24 -5.83 3.60
CA THR A 343 12.58 -5.36 3.23
C THR A 343 13.41 -6.52 2.69
N PHE A 344 14.03 -6.33 1.53
CA PHE A 344 14.95 -7.29 0.91
C PHE A 344 16.30 -6.59 0.66
N GLY A 345 17.41 -7.20 1.01
CA GLY A 345 18.71 -6.57 0.79
C GLY A 345 19.90 -7.44 1.16
N ALA A 346 21.07 -6.79 1.23
CA ALA A 346 22.33 -7.47 1.55
C ALA A 346 22.34 -7.84 3.04
N GLY A 347 22.59 -9.11 3.34
CA GLY A 347 22.63 -9.61 4.72
C GLY A 347 24.06 -9.83 5.23
N GLY A 348 24.12 -10.45 6.40
CA GLY A 348 25.37 -10.80 7.06
C GLY A 348 25.91 -9.70 7.98
N SER A 349 27.11 -9.94 8.51
CA SER A 349 27.75 -9.04 9.49
C SER A 349 28.12 -7.65 8.94
N GLN A 350 28.15 -7.49 7.61
CA GLN A 350 28.50 -6.22 6.94
C GLN A 350 27.27 -5.42 6.42
N THR A 351 26.05 -5.80 6.81
CA THR A 351 24.80 -5.15 6.38
C THR A 351 24.84 -3.62 6.51
N GLU A 352 25.28 -3.10 7.67
CA GLU A 352 25.35 -1.65 7.92
C GLU A 352 26.36 -0.94 7.01
N PHE A 353 27.50 -1.58 6.74
CA PHE A 353 28.51 -1.06 5.83
C PHE A 353 27.95 -0.94 4.39
N TYR A 354 27.24 -1.97 3.92
CA TYR A 354 26.62 -1.95 2.60
C TYR A 354 25.54 -0.88 2.49
N ALA A 355 24.67 -0.76 3.49
CA ALA A 355 23.65 0.29 3.54
C ALA A 355 24.27 1.71 3.48
N GLN A 356 25.40 1.93 4.15
CA GLN A 356 26.10 3.21 4.13
C GLN A 356 26.73 3.53 2.76
N LYS A 357 27.29 2.53 2.07
CA LYS A 357 28.02 2.72 0.80
C LYS A 357 27.12 2.75 -0.43
N PHE A 358 26.12 1.89 -0.48
CA PHE A 358 25.23 1.76 -1.64
C PHE A 358 23.88 2.48 -1.46
N GLY A 359 23.60 3.01 -0.27
CA GLY A 359 22.37 3.78 -0.03
C GLY A 359 21.12 2.94 -0.29
N SER A 360 20.26 3.40 -1.19
CA SER A 360 19.04 2.69 -1.63
C SER A 360 19.30 1.48 -2.54
N GLN A 361 20.54 1.25 -2.99
CA GLN A 361 20.88 0.09 -3.81
C GLN A 361 21.32 -1.14 -2.98
N ALA A 362 21.57 -0.98 -1.67
CA ALA A 362 21.87 -2.09 -0.77
C ALA A 362 20.64 -2.93 -0.40
N SER A 363 19.48 -2.28 -0.35
CA SER A 363 18.22 -2.89 0.05
C SER A 363 17.04 -2.15 -0.59
N SER A 364 15.98 -2.89 -0.83
CA SER A 364 14.70 -2.39 -1.28
C SER A 364 13.64 -2.65 -0.21
N ILE A 365 12.67 -1.75 -0.10
CA ILE A 365 11.56 -1.83 0.88
C ILE A 365 10.26 -1.64 0.12
N ARG A 366 9.25 -2.47 0.39
CA ARG A 366 7.93 -2.39 -0.25
C ARG A 366 6.84 -2.47 0.81
N SER A 367 5.72 -1.77 0.59
CA SER A 367 4.47 -2.10 1.29
C SER A 367 4.05 -3.52 0.93
N SER A 368 3.51 -4.28 1.87
CA SER A 368 2.90 -5.58 1.54
C SER A 368 1.48 -5.44 0.96
N TYR A 369 0.91 -4.23 0.94
CA TYR A 369 -0.35 -3.93 0.25
C TYR A 369 -0.28 -4.38 -1.21
N ASN A 370 -1.09 -5.37 -1.60
CA ASN A 370 -1.20 -5.90 -2.97
C ASN A 370 0.16 -6.18 -3.65
N LEU A 371 1.16 -6.59 -2.87
CA LEU A 371 2.48 -6.88 -3.38
C LEU A 371 2.45 -8.17 -4.23
N ASP A 372 2.61 -8.03 -5.54
CA ASP A 372 2.58 -9.14 -6.49
C ASP A 372 3.98 -9.60 -6.95
N GLN A 373 4.04 -10.68 -7.74
CA GLN A 373 5.29 -11.22 -8.26
C GLN A 373 6.09 -10.22 -9.10
N GLY A 374 5.41 -9.37 -9.88
CA GLY A 374 6.04 -8.34 -10.70
C GLY A 374 6.67 -7.25 -9.84
N ASP A 375 5.98 -6.81 -8.80
CA ASP A 375 6.49 -5.84 -7.83
C ASP A 375 7.68 -6.39 -7.05
N ILE A 376 7.66 -7.68 -6.68
CA ILE A 376 8.76 -8.35 -5.99
C ILE A 376 9.96 -8.53 -6.92
N SER A 377 9.76 -8.94 -8.18
CA SER A 377 10.83 -8.97 -9.18
C SER A 377 11.47 -7.59 -9.36
N LYS A 378 10.65 -6.53 -9.40
CA LYS A 378 11.12 -5.15 -9.46
C LYS A 378 11.93 -4.78 -8.20
N MET A 379 11.41 -5.11 -7.02
CA MET A 379 12.08 -4.93 -5.72
C MET A 379 13.46 -5.57 -5.70
N ILE A 380 13.61 -6.79 -6.22
CA ILE A 380 14.90 -7.48 -6.35
C ILE A 380 15.79 -6.70 -7.33
N SER A 381 15.29 -6.40 -8.53
CA SER A 381 16.06 -5.81 -9.63
C SER A 381 16.64 -4.42 -9.35
N GLU A 382 16.04 -3.66 -8.43
CA GLU A 382 16.50 -2.33 -8.01
C GLU A 382 17.73 -2.38 -7.08
N THR A 383 18.04 -3.56 -6.53
CA THR A 383 19.20 -3.74 -5.66
C THR A 383 20.46 -4.09 -6.48
N ALA A 384 21.62 -3.63 -6.00
CA ALA A 384 22.91 -4.04 -6.57
C ALA A 384 23.17 -5.56 -6.46
N LEU A 385 22.38 -6.27 -5.64
CA LEU A 385 22.44 -7.72 -5.50
C LEU A 385 21.90 -8.46 -6.73
N ALA A 386 20.89 -7.91 -7.40
CA ALA A 386 20.22 -8.59 -8.51
C ALA A 386 21.20 -9.02 -9.60
N ASP A 387 22.19 -8.18 -9.89
CA ASP A 387 23.20 -8.48 -10.91
C ASP A 387 24.10 -9.65 -10.52
N ILE A 388 24.38 -9.80 -9.22
CA ILE A 388 25.20 -10.89 -8.67
C ILE A 388 24.37 -12.18 -8.60
N LEU A 389 23.17 -12.11 -8.03
CA LEU A 389 22.29 -13.25 -7.81
C LEU A 389 21.87 -13.90 -9.14
N CYS A 390 21.53 -13.08 -10.13
CA CYS A 390 21.01 -13.51 -11.43
C CYS A 390 22.10 -13.67 -12.51
N GLY A 391 23.40 -13.60 -12.14
CA GLY A 391 24.51 -13.86 -13.07
C GLY A 391 24.68 -12.81 -14.18
N ARG A 392 24.25 -11.56 -13.97
CA ARG A 392 24.41 -10.43 -14.91
C ARG A 392 25.80 -9.79 -14.81
N THR A 393 26.62 -10.19 -13.83
CA THR A 393 28.03 -9.81 -13.73
C THR A 393 28.93 -10.68 -14.64
N ARG A 394 30.21 -10.28 -14.80
CA ARG A 394 31.21 -11.06 -15.58
C ARG A 394 31.39 -12.50 -15.07
N LYS A 395 31.06 -12.78 -13.80
CA LYS A 395 30.94 -14.14 -13.25
C LYS A 395 29.54 -14.66 -13.60
N LYS A 396 29.40 -15.43 -14.68
CA LYS A 396 28.12 -16.00 -15.18
C LYS A 396 27.46 -17.07 -14.27
N LYS A 397 27.85 -17.20 -13.00
CA LYS A 397 27.29 -18.23 -12.11
C LYS A 397 26.03 -17.67 -11.44
N VAL A 398 24.87 -18.16 -11.84
CA VAL A 398 23.61 -17.92 -11.11
C VAL A 398 23.75 -18.53 -9.72
N LEU A 399 23.57 -17.71 -8.69
CA LEU A 399 23.69 -18.15 -7.29
C LEU A 399 22.36 -18.71 -6.79
N ILE A 400 21.24 -18.18 -7.25
CA ILE A 400 19.89 -18.61 -6.92
C ILE A 400 18.93 -18.18 -8.03
N SER A 401 17.87 -18.97 -8.27
CA SER A 401 16.81 -18.59 -9.21
C SER A 401 15.97 -17.42 -8.69
N GLU A 402 15.57 -16.50 -9.56
CA GLU A 402 14.65 -15.41 -9.22
C GLU A 402 13.31 -15.92 -8.67
N GLU A 403 12.77 -17.01 -9.21
CA GLU A 403 11.54 -17.66 -8.74
C GLU A 403 11.60 -18.04 -7.25
N SER A 404 12.73 -18.61 -6.79
CA SER A 404 12.94 -18.95 -5.38
C SER A 404 12.99 -17.71 -4.48
N LEU A 405 13.56 -16.59 -4.95
CA LEU A 405 13.57 -15.33 -4.21
C LEU A 405 12.16 -14.75 -4.12
N VAL A 406 11.45 -14.67 -5.25
CA VAL A 406 10.08 -14.17 -5.34
C VAL A 406 9.17 -14.96 -4.40
N THR A 407 9.18 -16.29 -4.49
CA THR A 407 8.37 -17.17 -3.63
C THR A 407 8.67 -16.96 -2.14
N THR A 408 9.94 -16.75 -1.78
CA THR A 408 10.31 -16.51 -0.37
C THR A 408 9.82 -15.14 0.11
N ILE A 409 9.95 -14.10 -0.70
CA ILE A 409 9.47 -12.76 -0.36
C ILE A 409 7.93 -12.74 -0.27
N GLU A 410 7.23 -13.43 -1.17
CA GLU A 410 5.76 -13.59 -1.12
C GLU A 410 5.28 -14.24 0.19
N LYS A 411 6.00 -15.25 0.69
CA LYS A 411 5.69 -15.88 1.99
C LYS A 411 5.79 -14.88 3.14
N PHE A 412 6.83 -14.05 3.15
CA PHE A 412 7.00 -12.99 4.16
C PHE A 412 5.96 -11.88 4.00
N ALA A 413 5.63 -11.48 2.78
CA ALA A 413 4.56 -10.52 2.51
C ALA A 413 3.19 -11.03 2.98
N GLY A 414 2.89 -12.31 2.73
CA GLY A 414 1.67 -12.96 3.22
C GLY A 414 1.63 -13.04 4.75
N LEU A 415 2.74 -13.38 5.40
CA LEU A 415 2.86 -13.34 6.86
C LEU A 415 2.60 -11.93 7.40
N ALA A 416 3.18 -10.92 6.78
CA ALA A 416 3.03 -9.52 7.16
C ALA A 416 1.58 -9.04 7.02
N GLU A 417 0.90 -9.36 5.91
CA GLU A 417 -0.52 -9.02 5.71
C GLU A 417 -1.44 -9.72 6.72
N ARG A 418 -1.19 -11.00 6.99
CA ARG A 418 -2.04 -11.82 7.86
C ARG A 418 -2.05 -11.26 9.29
N PHE A 419 -0.87 -10.90 9.79
CA PHE A 419 -0.68 -10.38 11.15
C PHE A 419 -0.43 -8.88 11.12
N SER A 420 -1.26 -8.13 10.40
CA SER A 420 -1.22 -6.67 10.30
C SER A 420 -2.27 -6.02 11.19
N GLU A 421 -2.12 -4.73 11.51
CA GLU A 421 -3.10 -3.98 12.32
C GLU A 421 -4.51 -3.95 11.67
N THR A 422 -4.58 -3.93 10.33
CA THR A 422 -5.84 -3.82 9.57
C THR A 422 -6.54 -5.15 9.31
N ASN A 423 -5.82 -6.28 9.35
CA ASN A 423 -6.42 -7.59 9.07
C ASN A 423 -7.20 -8.13 10.28
N SER A 424 -8.51 -8.30 10.15
CA SER A 424 -9.39 -8.75 11.24
C SER A 424 -9.25 -10.23 11.60
N SER A 425 -8.47 -11.00 10.84
CA SER A 425 -8.38 -12.47 10.97
C SER A 425 -7.47 -12.96 12.10
N SER A 426 -6.70 -12.06 12.74
CA SER A 426 -5.87 -12.39 13.91
C SER A 426 -6.00 -11.33 15.00
N GLY A 427 -5.91 -11.79 16.25
CA GLY A 427 -5.79 -10.92 17.44
C GLY A 427 -4.39 -10.34 17.65
N PHE A 428 -3.41 -10.74 16.83
CA PHE A 428 -2.01 -10.34 16.96
C PHE A 428 -1.52 -9.55 15.75
N VAL A 429 -0.46 -8.76 15.98
CA VAL A 429 0.24 -8.00 14.94
C VAL A 429 1.73 -8.30 15.04
N ILE A 430 2.35 -8.72 13.93
CA ILE A 430 3.81 -8.87 13.86
C ILE A 430 4.40 -7.47 13.69
N THR A 431 5.02 -6.96 14.75
CA THR A 431 5.61 -5.62 14.75
C THR A 431 6.95 -5.62 14.01
N GLN A 432 7.69 -6.73 14.10
CA GLN A 432 8.95 -6.91 13.40
C GLN A 432 9.26 -8.40 13.21
N ALA A 433 9.73 -8.80 12.05
CA ALA A 433 10.38 -10.09 11.83
C ALA A 433 11.61 -9.89 10.94
N GLU A 434 12.65 -10.69 11.10
CA GLU A 434 13.84 -10.57 10.28
C GLU A 434 14.57 -11.91 10.24
N VAL A 435 15.02 -12.29 9.04
CA VAL A 435 16.02 -13.33 8.85
C VAL A 435 17.29 -12.65 8.33
N ASN A 436 18.35 -12.76 9.12
CA ASN A 436 19.65 -12.18 8.79
C ASN A 436 20.79 -12.98 9.46
N PRO A 437 21.58 -13.76 8.70
CA PRO A 437 21.54 -13.89 7.25
C PRO A 437 20.62 -15.03 6.76
N PHE A 438 20.04 -14.82 5.57
CA PHE A 438 19.73 -15.88 4.64
C PHE A 438 21.00 -16.24 3.86
N ALA A 439 21.57 -17.42 4.10
CA ALA A 439 22.75 -17.88 3.36
C ALA A 439 22.34 -18.58 2.06
N ILE A 440 23.07 -18.30 0.98
CA ILE A 440 22.92 -19.04 -0.27
C ILE A 440 23.87 -20.24 -0.24
N SER A 441 23.29 -21.44 -0.22
CA SER A 441 24.04 -22.70 -0.23
C SER A 441 23.37 -23.68 -1.18
N ASP A 442 24.13 -24.25 -2.13
CA ASP A 442 23.63 -25.13 -3.17
C ASP A 442 22.38 -24.60 -3.90
N GLN A 443 22.40 -23.30 -4.25
CA GLN A 443 21.30 -22.58 -4.90
C GLN A 443 19.99 -22.51 -4.10
N ARG A 444 20.05 -22.72 -2.78
CA ARG A 444 18.92 -22.59 -1.85
C ARG A 444 19.18 -21.49 -0.83
N LEU A 445 18.12 -20.81 -0.40
CA LEU A 445 18.16 -19.91 0.76
C LEU A 445 18.01 -20.71 2.04
N VAL A 446 18.98 -20.58 2.95
CA VAL A 446 18.92 -21.20 4.27
C VAL A 446 18.92 -20.09 5.33
N ALA A 447 17.88 -20.03 6.16
CA ALA A 447 17.76 -19.05 7.23
C ALA A 447 18.72 -19.41 8.37
N LEU A 448 19.83 -18.68 8.51
CA LEU A 448 20.84 -18.97 9.52
C LEU A 448 20.55 -18.30 10.86
N ASP A 449 19.88 -17.16 10.92
CA ASP A 449 19.44 -16.53 12.16
C ASP A 449 18.15 -15.76 11.89
N ALA A 450 17.24 -15.79 12.86
CA ALA A 450 15.91 -15.23 12.70
C ALA A 450 15.37 -14.68 14.03
N ARG A 451 14.63 -13.58 13.92
CA ARG A 451 13.97 -12.91 15.05
C ARG A 451 12.55 -12.51 14.69
N LEU A 452 11.65 -12.55 15.66
CA LEU A 452 10.27 -12.10 15.52
C LEU A 452 9.75 -11.48 16.82
N GLN A 453 9.13 -10.31 16.67
CA GLN A 453 8.41 -9.57 17.69
C GLN A 453 6.97 -9.35 17.25
N PHE A 454 6.06 -9.34 18.21
CA PHE A 454 4.64 -9.18 17.95
C PHE A 454 3.95 -8.45 19.10
N ALA A 455 2.72 -8.00 18.89
CA ALA A 455 1.87 -7.38 19.89
C ALA A 455 0.44 -7.94 19.81
N VAL A 456 -0.31 -7.80 20.91
CA VAL A 456 -1.77 -7.97 20.86
C VAL A 456 -2.36 -6.72 20.22
N LYS A 457 -3.25 -6.91 19.24
CA LYS A 457 -3.93 -5.82 18.53
C LYS A 457 -4.71 -4.95 19.52
N LYS A 458 -4.55 -3.63 19.41
CA LYS A 458 -5.34 -2.67 20.21
C LYS A 458 -6.72 -2.48 19.56
N ASN A 459 -7.72 -2.03 20.33
CA ASN A 459 -9.11 -1.88 19.86
C ASN A 459 -9.22 -1.19 18.48
N ARG A 460 -10.15 -1.68 17.65
CA ARG A 460 -10.39 -1.25 16.27
C ARG A 460 -10.57 0.27 16.17
N ILE A 461 -9.94 0.89 15.18
CA ILE A 461 -10.22 2.27 14.76
C ILE A 461 -11.67 2.32 14.24
N SER A 462 -12.51 3.25 14.71
CA SER A 462 -13.87 3.42 14.20
C SER A 462 -13.86 3.86 12.74
N SER A 463 -14.77 3.31 11.94
CA SER A 463 -15.02 3.81 10.59
C SER A 463 -15.74 5.15 10.67
N ARG A 464 -15.15 6.20 10.08
CA ARG A 464 -15.79 7.53 9.97
C ARG A 464 -16.97 7.47 8.99
N PRO A 465 -18.08 8.19 9.23
CA PRO A 465 -19.19 8.28 8.28
C PRO A 465 -18.83 9.18 7.08
N ILE A 466 -17.94 8.72 6.20
CA ILE A 466 -17.34 9.51 5.10
C ILE A 466 -18.36 10.18 4.18
N HIS A 467 -19.57 9.60 4.05
CA HIS A 467 -20.64 10.14 3.22
C HIS A 467 -21.12 11.52 3.72
N LYS A 468 -20.87 11.89 4.98
CA LYS A 468 -21.17 13.20 5.56
C LYS A 468 -20.20 14.30 5.20
N ILE A 469 -19.06 13.99 4.55
CA ILE A 469 -18.19 15.02 3.96
C ILE A 469 -18.99 15.94 3.01
N LYS A 470 -20.13 15.48 2.48
CA LYS A 470 -21.10 16.31 1.76
C LYS A 470 -21.54 17.57 2.55
N ASN A 471 -21.70 17.48 3.87
CA ASN A 471 -22.12 18.58 4.73
C ASN A 471 -20.98 19.58 4.96
N LEU A 472 -19.73 19.13 4.86
CA LEU A 472 -18.56 20.01 4.82
C LEU A 472 -18.46 20.71 3.46
N LEU A 473 -18.60 19.99 2.34
CA LEU A 473 -18.33 20.54 1.01
C LEU A 473 -19.51 21.30 0.40
N TYR A 474 -20.75 20.95 0.74
CA TYR A 474 -21.99 21.54 0.23
C TYR A 474 -23.00 21.86 1.35
N PRO A 475 -22.63 22.64 2.38
CA PRO A 475 -23.56 23.03 3.43
C PRO A 475 -24.70 23.92 2.89
N GLU A 476 -25.91 23.72 3.38
CA GLU A 476 -27.05 24.62 3.15
C GLU A 476 -27.19 25.66 4.27
N SER A 477 -26.58 25.40 5.43
CA SER A 477 -26.58 26.26 6.60
C SER A 477 -25.24 26.26 7.33
N VAL A 478 -24.81 27.42 7.81
CA VAL A 478 -23.47 27.62 8.41
C VAL A 478 -23.57 28.42 9.70
N LEU A 479 -22.86 27.97 10.74
CA LEU A 479 -22.60 28.74 11.97
C LEU A 479 -21.14 29.22 11.97
N VAL A 480 -20.90 30.53 12.00
CA VAL A 480 -19.54 31.10 12.17
C VAL A 480 -19.33 31.55 13.61
N ILE A 481 -18.31 31.02 14.27
CA ILE A 481 -17.94 31.35 15.65
C ILE A 481 -16.62 32.12 15.66
N GLY A 482 -16.60 33.28 16.31
CA GLY A 482 -15.42 34.14 16.40
C GLY A 482 -15.36 35.27 15.37
N ALA A 483 -16.46 35.58 14.66
CA ALA A 483 -16.54 36.77 13.81
C ALA A 483 -16.66 38.04 14.66
N SER A 484 -15.74 39.00 14.49
CA SER A 484 -15.75 40.27 15.20
C SER A 484 -16.69 41.29 14.56
N ALA A 485 -17.49 42.00 15.37
CA ALA A 485 -18.39 43.07 14.88
C ALA A 485 -17.66 44.37 14.49
N GLU A 486 -16.52 44.67 15.12
CA GLU A 486 -15.85 45.97 15.01
C GLU A 486 -14.59 45.92 14.14
N LYS A 487 -13.69 44.97 14.42
CA LYS A 487 -12.40 44.82 13.73
C LYS A 487 -12.38 43.65 12.77
N LYS A 488 -11.51 43.72 11.76
CA LYS A 488 -11.24 42.59 10.86
C LYS A 488 -10.40 41.54 11.60
N ASN A 489 -10.93 40.34 11.75
CA ASN A 489 -10.25 39.16 12.27
C ASN A 489 -10.55 37.94 11.36
N PRO A 490 -9.91 36.77 11.54
CA PRO A 490 -10.12 35.62 10.66
C PRO A 490 -11.61 35.24 10.50
N GLY A 491 -12.38 35.14 11.59
CA GLY A 491 -13.82 34.86 11.52
C GLY A 491 -14.63 35.90 10.74
N ARG A 492 -14.25 37.18 10.83
CA ARG A 492 -14.86 38.27 10.03
C ARG A 492 -14.56 38.13 8.54
N VAL A 493 -13.34 37.70 8.18
CA VAL A 493 -12.95 37.44 6.77
C VAL A 493 -13.70 36.23 6.21
N ILE A 494 -13.83 35.16 7.01
CA ILE A 494 -14.60 33.97 6.62
C ILE A 494 -16.05 34.35 6.33
N LEU A 495 -16.70 35.10 7.22
CA LEU A 495 -18.07 35.58 6.99
C LEU A 495 -18.19 36.37 5.68
N GLN A 496 -17.24 37.27 5.40
CA GLN A 496 -17.24 38.05 4.16
C GLN A 496 -17.10 37.15 2.93
N ASN A 497 -16.19 36.17 2.96
CA ASN A 497 -15.98 35.25 1.85
C ASN A 497 -17.21 34.35 1.59
N LEU A 498 -17.94 33.93 2.64
CA LEU A 498 -19.21 33.22 2.52
C LEU A 498 -20.26 34.07 1.79
N LEU A 499 -20.42 35.34 2.21
CA LEU A 499 -21.38 36.27 1.62
C LEU A 499 -21.02 36.64 0.17
N GLU A 500 -19.74 36.84 -0.12
CA GLU A 500 -19.25 37.15 -1.47
C GLU A 500 -19.46 36.00 -2.45
N THR A 501 -19.42 34.74 -1.97
CA THR A 501 -19.70 33.57 -2.81
C THR A 501 -21.19 33.49 -3.17
N GLY A 502 -22.07 33.89 -2.25
CA GLY A 502 -23.50 34.09 -2.51
C GLY A 502 -24.35 32.84 -2.76
N LYS A 503 -23.79 31.63 -2.56
CA LYS A 503 -24.49 30.35 -2.77
C LYS A 503 -25.27 29.88 -1.54
N ILE A 504 -24.82 30.26 -0.34
CA ILE A 504 -25.53 29.98 0.91
C ILE A 504 -26.37 31.22 1.23
N PRO A 505 -27.71 31.09 1.41
CA PRO A 505 -28.55 32.23 1.71
C PRO A 505 -28.10 32.92 2.99
N GLN A 506 -28.03 34.26 2.99
CA GLN A 506 -27.64 35.05 4.17
C GLN A 506 -28.48 34.73 5.42
N SER A 507 -29.75 34.36 5.25
CA SER A 507 -30.67 33.95 6.33
C SER A 507 -30.33 32.58 6.97
N LYS A 508 -29.44 31.81 6.34
CA LYS A 508 -28.95 30.49 6.78
C LYS A 508 -27.49 30.56 7.25
N ILE A 509 -26.92 31.77 7.31
CA ILE A 509 -25.62 32.05 7.91
C ILE A 509 -25.87 32.64 9.30
N TYR A 510 -25.54 31.86 10.33
CA TYR A 510 -25.71 32.20 11.73
C TYR A 510 -24.37 32.51 12.38
N LEU A 511 -24.37 33.33 13.42
CA LEU A 511 -23.18 33.73 14.15
C LEU A 511 -23.34 33.46 15.64
N LEU A 512 -22.25 33.08 16.32
CA LEU A 512 -22.21 33.04 17.78
C LEU A 512 -21.40 34.24 18.29
N HIS A 513 -22.07 35.18 18.96
CA HIS A 513 -21.47 36.43 19.42
C HIS A 513 -22.14 36.94 20.71
N ARG A 514 -21.34 37.39 21.69
CA ARG A 514 -21.82 37.69 23.05
C ARG A 514 -22.83 38.85 23.15
N SER A 515 -22.68 39.87 22.30
CA SER A 515 -23.42 41.15 22.45
C SER A 515 -24.14 41.62 21.18
N ALA A 516 -23.49 41.57 20.02
CA ALA A 516 -24.12 41.92 18.74
C ALA A 516 -25.27 40.96 18.39
N SER A 517 -26.41 41.50 17.95
CA SER A 517 -27.56 40.75 17.44
C SER A 517 -27.49 40.46 15.94
N GLN A 518 -26.67 41.21 15.20
CA GLN A 518 -26.47 41.06 13.77
C GLN A 518 -25.08 41.57 13.36
N ILE A 519 -24.46 40.92 12.38
CA ILE A 519 -23.15 41.31 11.81
C ILE A 519 -23.21 41.03 10.29
N ASP A 520 -22.88 42.01 9.44
CA ASP A 520 -23.08 41.97 7.96
C ASP A 520 -24.43 41.41 7.54
N GLY A 521 -25.49 41.78 8.26
CA GLY A 521 -26.84 41.34 7.96
C GLY A 521 -27.16 39.89 8.37
N CYS A 522 -26.20 39.13 8.89
CA CYS A 522 -26.41 37.76 9.39
C CYS A 522 -26.80 37.76 10.87
N GLN A 523 -27.72 36.86 11.25
CA GLN A 523 -28.24 36.78 12.63
C GLN A 523 -27.18 36.25 13.60
N ALA A 524 -27.00 36.93 14.73
CA ALA A 524 -26.09 36.52 15.78
C ALA A 524 -26.85 36.11 17.06
N PHE A 525 -26.39 35.02 17.68
CA PHE A 525 -26.92 34.47 18.92
C PHE A 525 -25.87 34.57 20.03
N ASP A 526 -26.32 34.81 21.26
CA ASP A 526 -25.50 34.91 22.47
C ASP A 526 -25.18 33.55 23.11
N SER A 527 -25.92 32.50 22.76
CA SER A 527 -25.69 31.13 23.21
C SER A 527 -25.98 30.10 22.13
N LEU A 528 -25.28 28.96 22.20
CA LEU A 528 -25.42 27.88 21.22
C LEU A 528 -26.81 27.22 21.26
N ASP A 529 -27.51 27.27 22.40
CA ASP A 529 -28.85 26.70 22.55
C ASP A 529 -29.88 27.36 21.63
N LYS A 530 -29.73 28.67 21.40
CA LYS A 530 -30.62 29.47 20.55
C LYS A 530 -30.30 29.31 19.06
N VAL A 531 -29.13 28.79 18.71
CA VAL A 531 -28.74 28.54 17.32
C VAL A 531 -29.52 27.31 16.81
N PRO A 532 -30.17 27.38 15.64
CA PRO A 532 -30.75 26.20 15.01
C PRO A 532 -29.66 25.19 14.64
N PRO A 533 -29.97 23.89 14.50
CA PRO A 533 -29.02 22.93 13.93
C PRO A 533 -28.54 23.38 12.55
N VAL A 534 -27.25 23.19 12.28
CA VAL A 534 -26.61 23.58 11.00
C VAL A 534 -25.86 22.41 10.37
N ASP A 535 -25.58 22.52 9.08
CA ASP A 535 -24.76 21.53 8.38
C ASP A 535 -23.27 21.68 8.76
N LEU A 536 -22.81 22.94 8.83
CA LEU A 536 -21.40 23.27 9.07
C LEU A 536 -21.24 24.33 10.17
N ALA A 537 -20.39 24.05 11.16
CA ALA A 537 -19.87 25.05 12.09
C ALA A 537 -18.40 25.42 11.77
N ILE A 538 -18.07 26.70 11.71
CA ILE A 538 -16.69 27.18 11.48
C ILE A 538 -16.21 27.90 12.74
N ILE A 539 -15.18 27.36 13.39
CA ILE A 539 -14.70 27.81 14.69
C ILE A 539 -13.37 28.55 14.51
N SER A 540 -13.35 29.84 14.84
CA SER A 540 -12.21 30.75 14.67
C SER A 540 -11.91 31.57 15.94
N VAL A 541 -11.85 30.89 17.10
CA VAL A 541 -11.48 31.46 18.42
C VAL A 541 -10.20 30.78 18.95
N GLU A 542 -9.67 31.16 20.12
CA GLU A 542 -8.50 30.48 20.69
C GLU A 542 -8.71 28.97 20.95
N ALA A 543 -7.65 28.17 20.90
CA ALA A 543 -7.70 26.70 20.92
C ALA A 543 -8.53 26.12 22.07
N GLN A 544 -8.34 26.61 23.30
CA GLN A 544 -9.09 26.13 24.47
C GLN A 544 -10.60 26.36 24.32
N ALA A 545 -11.00 27.59 23.98
CA ALA A 545 -12.40 27.94 23.76
C ALA A 545 -12.99 27.18 22.56
N ALA A 546 -12.19 26.95 21.52
CA ALA A 546 -12.60 26.18 20.36
C ALA A 546 -12.85 24.71 20.70
N GLY A 547 -12.00 24.10 21.54
CA GLY A 547 -12.22 22.77 22.09
C GLY A 547 -13.52 22.69 22.89
N ASP A 548 -13.75 23.62 23.82
CA ASP A 548 -14.98 23.64 24.65
C ASP A 548 -16.26 23.84 23.83
N LEU A 549 -16.19 24.65 22.76
CA LEU A 549 -17.31 24.84 21.83
C LEU A 549 -17.56 23.59 20.98
N LEU A 550 -16.50 22.91 20.54
CA LEU A 550 -16.62 21.66 19.79
C LEU A 550 -17.31 20.57 20.63
N ARG A 551 -16.96 20.47 21.92
CA ARG A 551 -17.65 19.58 22.87
C ARG A 551 -19.14 19.89 22.97
N GLN A 552 -19.49 21.16 23.12
CA GLN A 552 -20.90 21.57 23.20
C GLN A 552 -21.67 21.31 21.89
N LEU A 553 -21.03 21.47 20.72
CA LEU A 553 -21.64 21.16 19.43
C LEU A 553 -21.95 19.66 19.29
N LEU A 554 -21.02 18.80 19.73
CA LEU A 554 -21.17 17.34 19.77
C LEU A 554 -22.29 16.92 20.73
N GLU A 555 -22.21 17.34 22.00
CA GLU A 555 -23.17 16.96 23.05
C GLU A 555 -24.61 17.39 22.74
N LYS A 556 -24.77 18.56 22.09
CA LYS A 556 -26.10 19.13 21.77
C LYS A 556 -26.57 18.79 20.35
N ASN A 557 -25.79 18.04 19.57
CA ASN A 557 -26.06 17.70 18.17
C ASN A 557 -26.47 18.93 17.33
N LYS A 558 -25.69 20.01 17.42
CA LYS A 558 -26.00 21.30 16.79
C LYS A 558 -25.37 21.49 15.41
N ALA A 559 -24.43 20.64 15.03
CA ALA A 559 -23.80 20.68 13.73
C ALA A 559 -23.54 19.26 13.20
N HIS A 560 -23.74 19.04 11.90
CA HIS A 560 -23.34 17.78 11.27
C HIS A 560 -21.84 17.70 10.97
N SER A 561 -21.18 18.85 10.82
CA SER A 561 -19.75 18.93 10.61
C SER A 561 -19.15 20.23 11.15
N ALA A 562 -17.84 20.23 11.42
CA ALA A 562 -17.13 21.40 11.91
C ALA A 562 -15.78 21.62 11.20
N ILE A 563 -15.39 22.89 11.04
CA ILE A 563 -14.05 23.32 10.62
C ILE A 563 -13.38 24.04 11.79
N LEU A 564 -12.23 23.53 12.21
CA LEU A 564 -11.43 24.08 13.30
C LEU A 564 -10.21 24.82 12.72
N ILE A 565 -10.33 26.15 12.63
CA ILE A 565 -9.30 27.07 12.11
C ILE A 565 -8.07 27.23 13.02
N PRO A 566 -8.20 27.46 14.35
CA PRO A 566 -7.05 27.85 15.18
C PRO A 566 -6.00 26.75 15.31
N GLY A 567 -4.73 27.15 15.38
CA GLY A 567 -3.64 26.31 15.90
C GLY A 567 -3.61 26.27 17.43
N GLY A 568 -2.78 25.40 18.00
CA GLY A 568 -2.73 25.13 19.45
C GLY A 568 -3.20 23.72 19.85
N PHE A 569 -3.37 22.83 18.87
CA PHE A 569 -3.70 21.41 19.03
C PHE A 569 -2.48 20.58 18.62
N GLY A 570 -1.68 20.17 19.60
CA GLY A 570 -0.50 19.33 19.37
C GLY A 570 0.86 20.05 19.35
N GLU A 571 0.89 21.36 19.11
CA GLU A 571 2.15 22.13 19.00
C GLU A 571 2.81 22.39 20.37
N THR A 572 2.02 22.38 21.44
CA THR A 572 2.49 22.49 22.83
C THR A 572 2.07 21.26 23.63
N GLU A 573 2.71 21.00 24.77
CA GLU A 573 2.34 19.86 25.64
C GLU A 573 0.87 19.94 26.11
N ALA A 574 0.41 21.12 26.53
CA ALA A 574 -0.99 21.35 26.87
C ALA A 574 -1.93 21.16 25.65
N GLY A 575 -1.48 21.59 24.47
CA GLY A 575 -2.21 21.41 23.22
C GLY A 575 -2.34 19.95 22.78
N ARG A 576 -1.34 19.09 23.06
CA ARG A 576 -1.41 17.64 22.77
C ARG A 576 -2.48 16.96 23.59
N LYS A 577 -2.54 17.27 24.89
CA LYS A 577 -3.57 16.72 25.78
C LYS A 577 -4.98 17.12 25.31
N LEU A 578 -5.17 18.39 24.94
CA LEU A 578 -6.44 18.86 24.40
C LEU A 578 -6.79 18.16 23.08
N GLU A 579 -5.82 17.97 22.18
CA GLU A 579 -6.01 17.25 20.92
C GLU A 579 -6.41 15.78 21.16
N GLU A 580 -5.75 15.09 22.09
CA GLU A 580 -6.07 13.71 22.47
C GLU A 580 -7.48 13.59 23.05
N GLU A 581 -7.85 14.47 24.00
CA GLU A 581 -9.20 14.50 24.58
C GLU A 581 -10.29 14.73 23.51
N LEU A 582 -10.04 15.61 22.54
CA LEU A 582 -11.00 15.86 21.45
C LEU A 582 -11.07 14.68 20.47
N LYS A 583 -9.94 14.05 20.15
CA LYS A 583 -9.91 12.84 19.30
C LYS A 583 -10.71 11.72 19.89
N GLU A 584 -10.57 11.46 21.19
CA GLU A 584 -11.34 10.43 21.89
C GLU A 584 -12.84 10.73 21.83
N LEU A 585 -13.24 11.98 22.09
CA LEU A 585 -14.63 12.40 22.04
C LEU A 585 -15.24 12.31 20.63
N ILE A 586 -14.50 12.72 19.60
CA ILE A 586 -14.98 12.62 18.21
C ILE A 586 -15.07 11.15 17.81
N SER A 587 -14.03 10.36 18.13
CA SER A 587 -13.98 8.94 17.77
C SER A 587 -15.11 8.15 18.43
N SER A 588 -15.44 8.43 19.69
CA SER A 588 -16.57 7.79 20.39
C SER A 588 -17.91 8.12 19.73
N SER A 589 -18.09 9.35 19.25
CA SER A 589 -19.30 9.73 18.51
C SER A 589 -19.50 8.97 17.19
N HIS A 590 -18.43 8.41 16.61
CA HIS A 590 -18.48 7.58 15.40
C HIS A 590 -18.81 6.11 15.67
N PHE A 591 -18.62 5.60 16.90
CA PHE A 591 -18.87 4.18 17.24
C PHE A 591 -20.36 3.87 17.44
N ASP A 592 -21.11 4.80 18.03
CA ASP A 592 -22.47 4.53 18.51
C ASP A 592 -23.56 4.76 17.45
N SER A 593 -23.24 5.43 16.34
CA SER A 593 -24.23 5.72 15.28
C SER A 593 -23.59 6.19 13.98
N ASP A 594 -24.30 6.01 12.87
CA ASP A 594 -24.03 6.71 11.59
C ASP A 594 -24.28 8.24 11.71
N GLU A 595 -24.61 8.75 12.92
CA GLU A 595 -24.97 10.13 13.23
C GLU A 595 -23.81 11.00 13.75
N GLY A 596 -22.61 10.45 13.98
CA GLY A 596 -21.41 11.20 14.41
C GLY A 596 -21.05 12.44 13.56
N MET A 597 -20.61 13.51 14.22
CA MET A 597 -20.20 14.77 13.59
C MET A 597 -18.77 14.67 13.05
N LEU A 598 -18.54 15.09 11.80
CA LEU A 598 -17.21 15.10 11.20
C LEU A 598 -16.46 16.41 11.46
N VAL A 599 -15.16 16.33 11.73
CA VAL A 599 -14.32 17.52 12.00
C VAL A 599 -13.16 17.63 11.03
N ASN A 600 -13.06 18.77 10.33
CA ASN A 600 -11.90 19.15 9.54
C ASN A 600 -10.98 20.07 10.36
N GLY A 601 -9.68 19.78 10.33
CA GLY A 601 -8.67 20.72 10.79
C GLY A 601 -8.12 20.44 12.19
N GLY A 602 -8.12 21.49 13.00
CA GLY A 602 -7.00 21.84 13.88
C GLY A 602 -5.95 22.52 13.02
N ASN A 603 -5.61 23.78 13.30
CA ASN A 603 -4.60 24.55 12.54
C ASN A 603 -4.77 24.50 11.00
N CYS A 604 -5.98 24.74 10.49
CA CYS A 604 -6.26 24.69 9.05
C CYS A 604 -6.63 26.05 8.46
N LEU A 605 -6.41 26.22 7.15
CA LEU A 605 -6.84 27.43 6.42
C LEU A 605 -8.37 27.50 6.24
N GLY A 606 -9.02 26.34 6.16
CA GLY A 606 -10.41 26.18 5.76
C GLY A 606 -10.55 25.41 4.43
N ILE A 607 -11.70 25.57 3.78
CA ILE A 607 -12.06 24.86 2.56
C ILE A 607 -12.58 25.87 1.52
N LEU A 608 -12.15 25.68 0.27
CA LEU A 608 -12.78 26.20 -0.92
C LEU A 608 -13.47 25.02 -1.63
N SER A 609 -14.77 25.15 -1.87
CA SER A 609 -15.58 24.20 -2.62
C SER A 609 -16.42 24.94 -3.68
N PRO A 610 -17.15 24.22 -4.54
CA PRO A 610 -18.09 24.85 -5.47
C PRO A 610 -19.22 25.62 -4.78
N SER A 611 -19.50 25.33 -3.49
CA SER A 611 -20.56 25.98 -2.72
C SER A 611 -20.08 27.18 -1.92
N TYR A 612 -18.85 27.20 -1.40
CA TYR A 612 -18.42 28.29 -0.52
C TYR A 612 -16.89 28.40 -0.40
N ASN A 613 -16.44 29.51 0.20
CA ASN A 613 -15.05 29.75 0.56
C ASN A 613 -14.97 30.11 2.05
N SER A 614 -14.33 29.27 2.87
CA SER A 614 -14.04 29.56 4.29
C SER A 614 -12.58 29.88 4.56
N PHE A 615 -11.78 30.22 3.56
CA PHE A 615 -10.44 30.72 3.81
C PHE A 615 -10.52 32.05 4.57
N PHE A 616 -9.62 32.26 5.53
CA PHE A 616 -9.50 33.54 6.22
C PHE A 616 -8.59 34.54 5.47
N ILE A 617 -8.57 34.46 4.14
CA ILE A 617 -7.82 35.37 3.26
C ILE A 617 -8.80 36.20 2.44
N ALA A 618 -8.63 37.51 2.46
CA ALA A 618 -9.52 38.41 1.74
C ALA A 618 -9.31 38.31 0.22
N LYS A 619 -10.40 38.44 -0.55
CA LYS A 619 -10.40 38.34 -2.02
C LYS A 619 -9.35 39.19 -2.74
N TYR A 620 -9.05 40.39 -2.26
CA TYR A 620 -8.04 41.26 -2.88
C TYR A 620 -6.59 40.79 -2.67
N LYS A 621 -6.36 39.82 -1.77
CA LYS A 621 -5.05 39.19 -1.55
C LYS A 621 -4.91 37.84 -2.23
N LEU A 622 -6.03 37.15 -2.48
CA LEU A 622 -6.08 35.88 -3.21
C LEU A 622 -7.34 35.90 -4.09
N PRO A 623 -7.27 36.53 -5.27
CA PRO A 623 -8.41 36.59 -6.17
C PRO A 623 -8.65 35.21 -6.78
N LEU A 624 -9.88 34.72 -6.67
CA LEU A 624 -10.31 33.48 -7.34
C LEU A 624 -10.74 33.83 -8.77
N VAL A 625 -9.75 33.98 -9.65
CA VAL A 625 -9.97 34.28 -11.08
C VAL A 625 -10.51 33.04 -11.78
N GLU A 626 -11.60 33.21 -12.53
CA GLU A 626 -12.20 32.12 -13.29
C GLU A 626 -11.20 31.60 -14.35
N ALA A 627 -11.12 30.28 -14.51
CA ALA A 627 -10.18 29.64 -15.41
C ALA A 627 -10.88 28.56 -16.25
N LYS A 628 -10.32 28.29 -17.44
CA LYS A 628 -10.81 27.24 -18.36
C LYS A 628 -10.79 25.86 -17.70
N PHE A 629 -9.79 25.60 -16.85
CA PHE A 629 -9.58 24.33 -16.18
C PHE A 629 -10.03 24.39 -14.71
N ARG A 630 -10.95 23.48 -14.35
CA ARG A 630 -11.49 23.35 -12.99
C ARG A 630 -11.47 21.92 -12.46
N ASN A 631 -10.80 21.01 -13.13
CA ASN A 631 -10.81 19.58 -12.86
C ASN A 631 -9.79 19.11 -11.79
N LEU A 632 -9.34 20.04 -10.94
CA LEU A 632 -8.35 19.82 -9.90
C LEU A 632 -9.00 19.82 -8.51
N ALA A 633 -8.65 18.83 -7.68
CA ALA A 633 -8.83 18.85 -6.24
C ALA A 633 -7.46 18.96 -5.55
N SER A 634 -7.19 20.09 -4.91
CA SER A 634 -5.99 20.30 -4.11
C SER A 634 -6.27 19.98 -2.64
N ILE A 635 -5.61 18.97 -2.10
CA ILE A 635 -5.73 18.57 -0.69
C ILE A 635 -4.38 18.80 -0.02
N SER A 636 -4.32 19.68 0.97
CA SER A 636 -3.05 20.07 1.58
C SER A 636 -3.12 20.08 3.09
N GLN A 637 -2.11 19.50 3.74
CA GLN A 637 -1.90 19.69 5.17
C GLN A 637 -1.53 21.14 5.49
N SER A 638 -0.64 21.73 4.68
CA SER A 638 -0.22 23.13 4.84
C SER A 638 -1.17 24.09 4.13
N GLY A 639 -1.87 24.91 4.91
CA GLY A 639 -2.70 26.00 4.37
C GLY A 639 -1.89 27.04 3.59
N ALA A 640 -0.67 27.35 4.03
CA ALA A 640 0.19 28.33 3.36
C ALA A 640 0.63 27.87 1.96
N TYR A 641 0.99 26.58 1.83
CA TYR A 641 1.29 26.02 0.51
C TYR A 641 0.06 26.06 -0.42
N LEU A 642 -1.12 25.72 0.10
CA LEU A 642 -2.35 25.76 -0.69
C LEU A 642 -2.64 27.15 -1.28
N VAL A 643 -2.37 28.21 -0.51
CA VAL A 643 -2.46 29.61 -0.97
C VAL A 643 -1.45 29.91 -2.06
N SER A 644 -0.20 29.48 -1.87
CA SER A 644 0.86 29.63 -2.88
C SER A 644 0.47 28.95 -4.19
N GLN A 645 -0.05 27.72 -4.12
CA GLN A 645 -0.46 26.97 -5.31
C GLN A 645 -1.60 27.68 -6.04
N ILE A 646 -2.66 28.10 -5.34
CA ILE A 646 -3.78 28.82 -5.96
C ILE A 646 -3.30 30.12 -6.60
N SER A 647 -2.41 30.86 -5.93
CA SER A 647 -1.85 32.10 -6.48
C SER A 647 -0.97 31.86 -7.72
N ASN A 648 -0.18 30.78 -7.73
CA ASN A 648 0.72 30.45 -8.85
C ASN A 648 -0.05 29.94 -10.08
N LEU A 649 -1.25 29.38 -9.87
CA LEU A 649 -2.14 28.86 -10.92
C LEU A 649 -3.22 29.86 -11.36
N GLU A 650 -3.19 31.10 -10.86
CA GLU A 650 -4.20 32.13 -11.15
C GLU A 650 -4.44 32.29 -12.67
N GLY A 651 -5.71 32.23 -13.08
CA GLY A 651 -6.13 32.34 -14.49
C GLY A 651 -5.81 31.12 -15.36
N LEU A 652 -4.97 30.19 -14.89
CA LEU A 652 -4.66 28.94 -15.58
C LEU A 652 -5.56 27.80 -15.11
N ILE A 653 -5.61 27.58 -13.80
CA ILE A 653 -6.35 26.50 -13.15
C ILE A 653 -6.99 27.06 -11.88
N LEU A 654 -8.31 26.95 -11.79
CA LEU A 654 -9.06 27.23 -10.56
C LEU A 654 -9.54 25.90 -9.99
N PRO A 655 -8.96 25.39 -8.88
CA PRO A 655 -9.37 24.10 -8.33
C PRO A 655 -10.88 24.06 -8.05
N SER A 656 -11.55 22.94 -8.38
CA SER A 656 -12.92 22.71 -7.92
C SER A 656 -12.98 22.57 -6.40
N TYR A 657 -11.92 22.01 -5.81
CA TYR A 657 -11.74 21.90 -4.37
C TYR A 657 -10.34 22.34 -4.00
N ALA A 658 -10.22 23.14 -2.95
CA ALA A 658 -8.98 23.37 -2.24
C ALA A 658 -9.22 23.18 -0.74
N ILE A 659 -8.71 22.09 -0.19
CA ILE A 659 -9.03 21.60 1.15
C ILE A 659 -7.77 21.65 2.00
N SER A 660 -7.78 22.48 3.04
CA SER A 660 -6.74 22.46 4.07
C SER A 660 -7.16 21.54 5.21
N VAL A 661 -6.46 20.41 5.37
CA VAL A 661 -6.79 19.40 6.39
C VAL A 661 -6.14 19.67 7.76
N GLY A 662 -5.13 20.55 7.80
CA GLY A 662 -4.42 20.94 9.02
C GLY A 662 -3.87 19.74 9.78
N ASN A 663 -4.05 19.71 11.09
CA ASN A 663 -3.52 18.67 11.98
C ASN A 663 -4.22 17.32 11.83
N GLN A 664 -5.29 17.22 11.03
CA GLN A 664 -6.10 16.01 10.83
C GLN A 664 -6.58 15.44 12.18
N ILE A 665 -7.27 16.27 12.98
CA ILE A 665 -7.82 15.86 14.29
C ILE A 665 -8.82 14.72 14.14
N ASP A 666 -9.60 14.71 13.06
CA ASP A 666 -10.57 13.65 12.73
C ASP A 666 -10.42 13.26 11.26
N LEU A 667 -10.88 14.11 10.32
CA LEU A 667 -10.76 13.84 8.90
C LEU A 667 -9.31 13.90 8.41
N THR A 668 -8.98 12.95 7.54
CA THR A 668 -7.66 12.78 6.94
C THR A 668 -7.68 13.07 5.44
N VAL A 669 -6.49 13.17 4.83
CA VAL A 669 -6.37 13.28 3.37
C VAL A 669 -7.02 12.09 2.66
N SER A 670 -6.91 10.88 3.20
CA SER A 670 -7.49 9.68 2.60
C SER A 670 -9.02 9.72 2.58
N ASP A 671 -9.65 10.30 3.60
CA ASP A 671 -11.11 10.44 3.65
C ASP A 671 -11.62 11.36 2.53
N TYR A 672 -10.92 12.48 2.28
CA TYR A 672 -11.26 13.40 1.19
C TYR A 672 -11.00 12.79 -0.19
N LEU A 673 -9.87 12.09 -0.35
CA LEU A 673 -9.57 11.37 -1.60
C LEU A 673 -10.65 10.32 -1.90
N GLU A 674 -11.10 9.57 -0.89
CA GLU A 674 -12.15 8.56 -1.03
C GLU A 674 -13.48 9.18 -1.41
N PHE A 675 -13.91 10.23 -0.71
CA PHE A 675 -15.17 10.91 -0.99
C PHE A 675 -15.19 11.54 -2.40
N LEU A 676 -14.11 12.23 -2.78
CA LEU A 676 -14.00 12.90 -4.08
C LEU A 676 -13.65 11.94 -5.23
N SER A 677 -13.29 10.68 -4.95
CA SER A 677 -12.97 9.69 -5.97
C SER A 677 -14.11 9.52 -6.99
N GLN A 678 -15.36 9.65 -6.54
CA GLN A 678 -16.57 9.50 -7.36
C GLN A 678 -17.02 10.81 -8.03
N ASP A 679 -16.38 11.95 -7.73
CA ASP A 679 -16.80 13.24 -8.29
C ASP A 679 -16.29 13.39 -9.74
N GLU A 680 -17.21 13.42 -10.70
CA GLU A 680 -16.89 13.53 -12.14
C GLU A 680 -16.26 14.87 -12.52
N ARG A 681 -16.32 15.88 -11.65
CA ARG A 681 -15.61 17.15 -11.89
C ARG A 681 -14.11 17.03 -11.68
N VAL A 682 -13.65 16.03 -10.94
CA VAL A 682 -12.25 15.90 -10.54
C VAL A 682 -11.57 14.81 -11.35
N ASP A 683 -10.63 15.21 -12.20
CA ASP A 683 -9.74 14.30 -12.92
C ASP A 683 -8.39 14.15 -12.22
N VAL A 684 -8.00 15.17 -11.45
CA VAL A 684 -6.65 15.29 -10.87
C VAL A 684 -6.72 15.65 -9.40
N PHE A 685 -5.93 14.93 -8.59
CA PHE A 685 -5.66 15.23 -7.20
C PHE A 685 -4.24 15.74 -7.03
N SER A 686 -4.08 16.90 -6.40
CA SER A 686 -2.78 17.45 -5.97
C SER A 686 -2.71 17.37 -4.46
N ILE A 687 -1.81 16.55 -3.92
CA ILE A 687 -1.75 16.23 -2.49
C ILE A 687 -0.41 16.67 -1.88
N TYR A 688 -0.46 17.62 -0.95
CA TYR A 688 0.69 18.00 -0.11
C TYR A 688 0.49 17.45 1.30
N LEU A 689 1.41 16.60 1.75
CA LEU A 689 1.30 15.95 3.06
C LEU A 689 2.64 16.00 3.81
N GLU A 690 2.59 16.28 5.11
CA GLU A 690 3.76 16.23 6.00
C GLU A 690 3.85 14.89 6.72
N GLY A 691 2.72 14.23 7.02
CA GLY A 691 2.69 12.88 7.56
C GLY A 691 1.28 12.28 7.56
N PHE A 692 1.21 10.97 7.41
CA PHE A 692 -0.05 10.23 7.58
C PHE A 692 -0.35 10.04 9.06
N LYS A 693 -1.64 9.92 9.40
CA LYS A 693 -2.04 9.40 10.72
C LYS A 693 -1.83 7.89 10.78
N PRO A 694 -1.74 7.28 11.97
CA PRO A 694 -1.64 5.84 12.09
C PRO A 694 -2.76 5.13 11.30
N SER A 695 -2.39 4.09 10.53
CA SER A 695 -3.24 3.34 9.58
C SER A 695 -3.82 4.13 8.39
N ASP A 696 -3.70 5.47 8.38
CA ASP A 696 -4.23 6.29 7.30
C ASP A 696 -3.44 6.14 5.99
N GLY A 697 -2.12 5.92 6.08
CA GLY A 697 -1.30 5.65 4.89
C GLY A 697 -1.72 4.35 4.19
N ARG A 698 -2.03 3.29 4.95
CA ARG A 698 -2.59 2.04 4.42
C ARG A 698 -3.92 2.31 3.72
N LYS A 699 -4.84 3.04 4.35
CA LYS A 699 -6.12 3.48 3.74
C LYS A 699 -5.88 4.26 2.45
N PHE A 700 -4.91 5.18 2.45
CA PHE A 700 -4.54 5.99 1.29
C PHE A 700 -4.15 5.11 0.11
N LEU A 701 -3.32 4.08 0.31
CA LEU A 701 -2.90 3.17 -0.76
C LEU A 701 -4.10 2.47 -1.43
N GLU A 702 -5.05 1.97 -0.63
CA GLU A 702 -6.22 1.26 -1.17
C GLU A 702 -7.16 2.20 -1.93
N VAL A 703 -7.36 3.42 -1.43
CA VAL A 703 -8.16 4.44 -2.11
C VAL A 703 -7.44 4.92 -3.38
N ALA A 704 -6.15 5.24 -3.29
CA ALA A 704 -5.35 5.74 -4.39
C ALA A 704 -5.31 4.75 -5.55
N GLN A 705 -5.15 3.46 -5.27
CA GLN A 705 -5.19 2.42 -6.30
C GLN A 705 -6.53 2.41 -7.06
N ARG A 706 -7.66 2.51 -6.35
CA ARG A 706 -8.99 2.60 -6.99
C ARG A 706 -9.12 3.87 -7.84
N VAL A 707 -8.63 5.00 -7.34
CA VAL A 707 -8.65 6.29 -8.05
C VAL A 707 -7.81 6.23 -9.32
N THR A 708 -6.58 5.73 -9.26
CA THR A 708 -5.68 5.67 -10.43
C THR A 708 -6.16 4.65 -11.47
N GLN A 709 -6.73 3.52 -11.05
CA GLN A 709 -7.37 2.55 -11.94
C GLN A 709 -8.60 3.11 -12.66
N SER A 710 -9.29 4.11 -12.09
CA SER A 710 -10.40 4.82 -12.77
C SER A 710 -9.93 5.78 -13.87
N GLY A 711 -8.61 5.99 -14.02
CA GLY A 711 -8.00 6.89 -15.00
C GLY A 711 -7.64 8.28 -14.43
N LYS A 712 -8.11 8.61 -13.22
CA LYS A 712 -7.76 9.85 -12.52
C LYS A 712 -6.29 9.87 -12.10
N LYS A 713 -5.72 11.07 -11.96
CA LYS A 713 -4.30 11.25 -11.62
C LYS A 713 -4.12 11.75 -10.19
N ILE A 714 -3.12 11.25 -9.49
CA ILE A 714 -2.74 11.72 -8.15
C ILE A 714 -1.27 12.16 -8.20
N ILE A 715 -1.04 13.46 -8.02
CA ILE A 715 0.29 14.05 -7.88
C ILE A 715 0.52 14.33 -6.40
N PHE A 716 1.63 13.83 -5.86
CA PHE A 716 1.87 13.80 -4.41
C PHE A 716 3.21 14.43 -4.05
N TYR A 717 3.20 15.31 -3.05
CA TYR A 717 4.40 15.88 -2.46
C TYR A 717 4.46 15.57 -0.95
N LYS A 718 5.47 14.79 -0.56
CA LYS A 718 5.78 14.52 0.86
C LYS A 718 6.75 15.57 1.39
N ALA A 719 6.32 16.38 2.35
CA ALA A 719 7.21 17.24 3.11
C ALA A 719 7.94 16.45 4.22
N GLY A 720 8.99 17.04 4.81
CA GLY A 720 9.73 16.40 5.91
C GLY A 720 10.51 15.15 5.53
N ARG A 721 11.07 15.09 4.31
CA ARG A 721 11.78 13.90 3.78
C ARG A 721 13.13 13.61 4.45
N THR A 722 13.75 14.64 5.03
CA THR A 722 15.03 14.54 5.74
C THR A 722 14.79 14.76 7.23
N GLN A 723 15.68 14.26 8.09
CA GLN A 723 15.58 14.52 9.55
C GLN A 723 15.50 16.01 9.89
N LEU A 724 16.18 16.88 9.11
CA LEU A 724 16.11 18.34 9.29
C LEU A 724 14.78 18.91 8.79
N GLY A 725 14.29 18.46 7.63
CA GLY A 725 12.99 18.87 7.11
C GLY A 725 11.83 18.39 7.99
N GLU A 726 11.96 17.21 8.59
CA GLU A 726 11.03 16.67 9.58
C GLU A 726 11.00 17.56 10.82
N ARG A 727 12.16 17.93 11.39
CA ARG A 727 12.22 18.90 12.51
C ARG A 727 11.64 20.28 12.16
N ALA A 728 11.67 20.67 10.89
CA ALA A 728 11.06 21.90 10.42
C ALA A 728 9.54 21.77 10.22
N ALA A 729 9.05 20.58 9.86
CA ALA A 729 7.63 20.25 9.76
C ALA A 729 7.01 19.93 11.14
N PHE A 730 7.79 19.38 12.07
CA PHE A 730 7.43 18.97 13.43
C PHE A 730 8.41 19.57 14.45
N SER A 731 7.93 20.45 15.33
CA SER A 731 8.80 21.17 16.27
C SER A 731 9.54 20.30 17.29
N HIS A 732 9.20 19.02 17.54
CA HIS A 732 10.06 18.12 18.33
C HIS A 732 9.80 16.63 18.07
N THR A 733 10.92 15.88 18.11
CA THR A 733 11.11 14.43 18.32
C THR A 733 11.48 13.64 17.08
N ALA A 734 12.71 13.13 17.14
CA ALA A 734 13.39 12.41 16.09
C ALA A 734 13.04 10.92 16.13
N ALA A 735 12.49 10.45 15.02
CA ALA A 735 12.95 9.30 14.27
C ALA A 735 12.21 9.47 12.95
N ILE A 736 12.82 9.44 11.78
CA ILE A 736 12.81 8.21 10.98
C ILE A 736 13.41 8.54 9.59
N ALA A 737 14.51 7.90 9.23
CA ALA A 737 15.00 7.86 7.83
C ALA A 737 14.30 6.76 6.98
N GLY A 738 13.40 5.98 7.59
CA GLY A 738 12.72 4.81 7.00
C GLY A 738 11.34 5.09 6.37
N GLU A 739 10.46 5.84 7.03
CA GLU A 739 9.06 6.14 6.64
C GLU A 739 8.98 6.81 5.27
N TYR A 740 9.85 7.80 4.96
CA TYR A 740 9.85 8.38 3.61
C TYR A 740 10.28 7.37 2.54
N ARG A 741 11.28 6.52 2.80
CA ARG A 741 11.70 5.47 1.84
C ARG A 741 10.60 4.46 1.59
N VAL A 742 9.86 4.08 2.63
CA VAL A 742 8.68 3.22 2.50
C VAL A 742 7.63 3.92 1.63
N LEU A 743 7.31 5.18 1.90
CA LEU A 743 6.30 5.95 1.18
C LEU A 743 6.67 6.18 -0.28
N GLU A 744 7.92 6.59 -0.55
CA GLU A 744 8.47 6.80 -1.89
C GLU A 744 8.41 5.54 -2.74
N SER A 745 8.52 4.37 -2.10
CA SER A 745 8.38 3.07 -2.73
C SER A 745 6.93 2.61 -2.88
N ALA A 746 6.07 2.88 -1.89
CA ALA A 746 4.69 2.40 -1.83
C ALA A 746 3.73 3.16 -2.76
N LEU A 747 3.87 4.48 -2.87
CA LEU A 747 2.96 5.31 -3.65
C LEU A 747 3.00 5.00 -5.17
N PRO A 748 4.17 4.83 -5.81
CA PRO A 748 4.22 4.45 -7.23
C PRO A 748 3.59 3.08 -7.53
N GLN A 749 3.59 2.12 -6.58
CA GLN A 749 2.93 0.81 -6.75
C GLN A 749 1.43 0.94 -7.02
N VAL A 750 0.80 2.01 -6.50
CA VAL A 750 -0.62 2.29 -6.70
C VAL A 750 -0.87 3.38 -7.74
N GLY A 751 0.14 3.72 -8.57
CA GLY A 751 0.02 4.67 -9.68
C GLY A 751 0.05 6.15 -9.27
N VAL A 752 0.51 6.46 -8.05
CA VAL A 752 0.66 7.85 -7.57
C VAL A 752 2.02 8.40 -8.00
N THR A 753 2.04 9.58 -8.62
CA THR A 753 3.28 10.27 -9.00
C THR A 753 3.81 11.06 -7.81
N VAL A 754 4.99 10.69 -7.31
CA VAL A 754 5.64 11.34 -6.16
C VAL A 754 6.68 12.35 -6.64
N CYS A 755 6.50 13.62 -6.30
CA CYS A 755 7.43 14.69 -6.66
C CYS A 755 8.53 14.84 -5.62
N GLN A 756 9.70 15.34 -6.01
CA GLN A 756 10.84 15.62 -5.13
C GLN A 756 11.08 17.12 -4.93
N THR A 757 10.59 17.98 -5.81
CA THR A 757 10.64 19.44 -5.62
C THR A 757 9.26 20.06 -5.73
N LEU A 758 9.08 21.26 -5.17
CA LEU A 758 7.82 22.00 -5.32
C LEU A 758 7.60 22.45 -6.77
N GLU A 759 8.69 22.70 -7.48
CA GLU A 759 8.67 23.04 -8.90
C GLU A 759 8.14 21.88 -9.75
N GLU A 760 8.65 20.67 -9.52
CA GLU A 760 8.11 19.44 -10.14
C GLU A 760 6.64 19.22 -9.77
N PHE A 761 6.27 19.52 -8.52
CA PHE A 761 4.89 19.33 -8.07
C PHE A 761 3.90 20.25 -8.80
N GLU A 762 4.26 21.52 -8.98
CA GLU A 762 3.45 22.46 -9.77
C GLU A 762 3.43 22.08 -11.25
N ASP A 763 4.57 21.73 -11.84
CA ASP A 763 4.66 21.35 -13.25
C ASP A 763 3.82 20.11 -13.56
N LEU A 764 3.96 19.05 -12.78
CA LEU A 764 3.21 17.80 -12.95
C LEU A 764 1.72 18.00 -12.68
N THR A 765 1.35 18.90 -11.76
CA THR A 765 -0.05 19.28 -11.55
C THR A 765 -0.63 19.95 -12.81
N LYS A 766 0.11 20.88 -13.43
CA LYS A 766 -0.31 21.50 -14.70
C LYS A 766 -0.43 20.48 -15.83
N LEU A 767 0.57 19.60 -16.00
CA LEU A 767 0.52 18.53 -17.01
C LEU A 767 -0.71 17.64 -16.80
N ALA A 768 -0.93 17.16 -15.58
CA ALA A 768 -2.07 16.32 -15.25
C ALA A 768 -3.41 16.99 -15.59
N VAL A 769 -3.55 18.27 -15.26
CA VAL A 769 -4.78 19.03 -15.48
C VAL A 769 -5.01 19.31 -16.96
N PHE A 770 -4.01 19.80 -17.69
CA PHE A 770 -4.14 20.14 -19.11
C PHE A 770 -4.28 18.90 -19.99
N TRP A 771 -3.69 17.77 -19.59
CA TRP A 771 -3.74 16.53 -20.35
C TRP A 771 -4.77 15.53 -19.83
N SER A 772 -5.68 15.89 -18.93
CA SER A 772 -6.65 14.94 -18.36
C SER A 772 -7.52 14.25 -19.43
N LYS A 773 -7.76 14.94 -20.56
CA LYS A 773 -8.53 14.43 -21.71
C LYS A 773 -7.66 13.95 -22.87
N LYS A 774 -6.34 13.92 -22.71
CA LYS A 774 -5.38 13.42 -23.72
C LYS A 774 -5.19 11.93 -23.57
N LYS A 775 -4.87 11.27 -24.69
CA LYS A 775 -4.51 9.86 -24.71
C LYS A 775 -2.98 9.73 -24.59
N ILE A 776 -2.54 9.15 -23.47
CA ILE A 776 -1.13 8.84 -23.22
C ILE A 776 -0.95 7.35 -23.51
N SER A 777 -0.24 7.03 -24.59
CA SER A 777 -0.06 5.65 -25.08
C SER A 777 1.30 5.03 -24.76
N GLY A 778 2.23 5.82 -24.22
CA GLY A 778 3.59 5.38 -23.92
C GLY A 778 4.53 6.55 -23.68
N ASN A 779 5.83 6.27 -23.81
CA ASN A 779 6.92 7.20 -23.50
C ASN A 779 7.83 7.51 -24.70
N ARG A 780 7.34 7.29 -25.94
CA ARG A 780 8.07 7.60 -27.17
C ARG A 780 7.84 9.05 -27.56
N LEU A 781 8.90 9.85 -27.58
CA LEU A 781 8.84 11.28 -27.82
C LEU A 781 9.11 11.63 -29.28
N GLY A 782 8.30 12.51 -29.84
CA GLY A 782 8.65 13.30 -31.01
C GLY A 782 9.21 14.64 -30.54
N ILE A 783 10.50 14.92 -30.76
CA ILE A 783 11.13 16.16 -30.32
C ILE A 783 11.45 17.04 -31.52
N LEU A 784 11.03 18.31 -31.44
CA LEU A 784 11.31 19.35 -32.43
C LEU A 784 11.88 20.57 -31.72
N SER A 785 13.00 21.10 -32.22
CA SER A 785 13.51 22.44 -31.86
C SER A 785 13.99 23.15 -33.12
N ASN A 786 14.03 24.48 -33.13
CA ASN A 786 14.71 25.26 -34.16
C ASN A 786 16.16 25.65 -33.76
N ALA A 787 16.68 25.06 -32.68
CA ALA A 787 18.02 25.29 -32.16
C ALA A 787 18.74 23.96 -31.84
N GLY A 788 19.86 23.70 -32.52
CA GLY A 788 20.61 22.44 -32.36
C GLY A 788 21.14 22.14 -30.95
N PHE A 789 21.38 23.17 -30.11
CA PHE A 789 21.80 22.94 -28.73
C PHE A 789 20.70 22.26 -27.90
N GLU A 790 19.42 22.61 -28.11
CA GLU A 790 18.30 22.00 -27.39
C GLU A 790 18.11 20.54 -27.82
N CYS A 791 18.33 20.23 -29.11
CA CYS A 791 18.33 18.85 -29.61
C CYS A 791 19.42 18.02 -28.93
N THR A 792 20.62 18.58 -28.77
CA THR A 792 21.76 17.93 -28.11
C THR A 792 21.46 17.67 -26.63
N VAL A 793 21.04 18.70 -25.90
CA VAL A 793 20.67 18.58 -24.47
C VAL A 793 19.50 17.61 -24.28
N ALA A 794 18.53 17.60 -25.21
CA ALA A 794 17.42 16.67 -25.15
C ALA A 794 17.88 15.22 -25.27
N ALA A 795 18.76 14.92 -26.22
CA ALA A 795 19.33 13.58 -26.40
C ALA A 795 20.11 13.11 -25.14
N ASP A 796 20.83 14.02 -24.47
CA ASP A 796 21.56 13.72 -23.23
C ASP A 796 20.65 13.44 -22.02
N ASN A 797 19.38 13.88 -22.05
CA ASN A 797 18.49 13.90 -20.88
C ASN A 797 17.20 13.07 -21.02
N LEU A 798 17.13 12.13 -21.98
CA LEU A 798 15.93 11.30 -22.17
C LEU A 798 15.57 10.41 -20.97
N LYS A 799 16.57 9.93 -20.21
CA LYS A 799 16.43 9.16 -18.95
C LYS A 799 15.12 8.33 -18.84
N GLY A 800 15.08 7.15 -19.46
CA GLY A 800 13.91 6.26 -19.42
C GLY A 800 12.82 6.56 -20.46
N LEU A 801 12.79 7.77 -21.03
CA LEU A 801 12.02 8.10 -22.23
C LEU A 801 12.73 7.54 -23.47
N LYS A 802 11.98 7.31 -24.55
CA LYS A 802 12.50 6.82 -25.83
C LYS A 802 12.28 7.86 -26.91
N LEU A 803 13.23 8.03 -27.82
CA LEU A 803 12.95 8.74 -29.07
C LEU A 803 12.08 7.86 -29.96
N ALA A 804 11.06 8.46 -30.55
CA ALA A 804 10.20 7.78 -31.51
C ALA A 804 10.97 7.43 -32.80
N GLU A 805 10.85 6.19 -33.25
CA GLU A 805 11.33 5.77 -34.56
C GLU A 805 10.34 6.27 -35.63
N LEU A 806 10.58 7.46 -36.17
CA LEU A 806 9.66 8.12 -37.09
C LEU A 806 9.52 7.33 -38.41
N SER A 807 8.29 7.26 -38.92
CA SER A 807 7.99 6.57 -40.18
C SER A 807 8.60 7.29 -41.39
N ASN A 808 8.83 6.54 -42.47
CA ASN A 808 9.34 7.09 -43.72
C ASN A 808 8.45 8.22 -44.27
N SER A 809 7.13 8.12 -44.11
CA SER A 809 6.19 9.17 -44.52
C SER A 809 6.36 10.46 -43.69
N THR A 810 6.62 10.34 -42.39
CA THR A 810 6.87 11.49 -41.51
C THR A 810 8.19 12.16 -41.88
N TRP A 811 9.24 11.37 -42.11
CA TRP A 811 10.52 11.89 -42.59
C TRP A 811 10.41 12.62 -43.94
N GLN A 812 9.60 12.10 -44.88
CA GLN A 812 9.34 12.78 -46.16
C GLN A 812 8.67 14.14 -45.96
N LYS A 813 7.60 14.22 -45.15
CA LYS A 813 6.94 15.48 -44.81
C LYS A 813 7.91 16.49 -44.18
N ILE A 814 8.71 16.06 -43.20
CA ILE A 814 9.69 16.92 -42.53
C ILE A 814 10.73 17.44 -43.54
N LYS A 815 11.22 16.58 -44.44
CA LYS A 815 12.19 16.95 -45.47
C LYS A 815 11.66 18.01 -46.43
N GLU A 816 10.37 17.96 -46.78
CA GLU A 816 9.73 18.94 -47.67
C GLU A 816 9.53 20.31 -46.99
N LEU A 817 9.32 20.31 -45.67
CA LEU A 817 9.14 21.53 -44.87
C LEU A 817 10.46 22.22 -44.53
N LEU A 818 11.54 21.46 -44.36
CA LEU A 818 12.85 22.00 -44.03
C LEU A 818 13.60 22.57 -45.26
N PRO A 819 14.41 23.62 -45.08
CA PRO A 819 15.21 24.17 -46.16
C PRO A 819 16.23 23.14 -46.69
N PRO A 820 16.36 22.95 -48.03
CA PRO A 820 17.28 21.97 -48.58
C PRO A 820 18.74 22.32 -48.30
N GLY A 821 19.52 21.34 -47.82
CA GLY A 821 20.98 21.42 -47.72
C GLY A 821 21.54 22.20 -46.52
N ILE A 822 20.70 22.54 -45.52
CA ILE A 822 21.14 23.28 -44.32
C ILE A 822 21.43 22.35 -43.13
N VAL A 823 20.63 21.31 -42.91
CA VAL A 823 20.77 20.37 -41.79
C VAL A 823 20.52 18.93 -42.24
N ASP A 824 21.30 17.99 -41.71
CA ASP A 824 21.09 16.55 -41.89
C ASP A 824 19.87 16.08 -41.09
N LEU A 825 19.01 15.28 -41.72
CA LEU A 825 17.82 14.76 -41.05
C LEU A 825 18.21 13.74 -39.97
N HIS A 826 18.01 14.12 -38.71
CA HIS A 826 18.15 13.25 -37.54
C HIS A 826 17.05 13.54 -36.52
N HIS A 827 16.94 12.69 -35.50
CA HIS A 827 15.99 12.85 -34.41
C HIS A 827 16.73 12.96 -33.07
N PRO A 828 16.50 13.98 -32.24
CA PRO A 828 15.54 15.10 -32.33
C PRO A 828 15.62 15.95 -33.61
N VAL A 829 14.50 16.51 -34.07
CA VAL A 829 14.45 17.31 -35.30
C VAL A 829 14.95 18.73 -35.03
N ASP A 830 16.03 19.15 -35.69
CA ASP A 830 16.48 20.54 -35.72
C ASP A 830 15.92 21.24 -36.96
N ALA A 831 14.97 22.13 -36.74
CA ALA A 831 14.30 22.91 -37.77
C ALA A 831 15.06 24.16 -38.21
N THR A 832 16.18 24.52 -37.56
CA THR A 832 16.96 25.75 -37.78
C THR A 832 16.22 27.05 -37.48
N PRO A 833 16.94 28.15 -37.15
CA PRO A 833 16.32 29.45 -36.86
C PRO A 833 15.60 30.10 -38.05
N ILE A 834 15.70 29.57 -39.28
CA ILE A 834 15.00 30.15 -40.43
C ILE A 834 13.61 29.55 -40.69
N THR A 835 13.23 28.52 -39.92
CA THR A 835 11.88 27.93 -40.01
C THR A 835 10.84 28.88 -39.42
N ASP A 836 9.84 29.19 -40.23
CA ASP A 836 8.73 30.07 -39.86
C ASP A 836 7.66 29.37 -38.99
N SER A 837 6.74 30.16 -38.42
CA SER A 837 5.65 29.66 -37.57
C SER A 837 4.79 28.57 -38.22
N GLU A 838 4.55 28.66 -39.53
CA GLU A 838 3.71 27.72 -40.27
C GLU A 838 4.40 26.37 -40.41
N LYS A 839 5.63 26.35 -40.92
CA LYS A 839 6.41 25.13 -41.09
C LYS A 839 6.71 24.47 -39.76
N PHE A 840 7.02 25.24 -38.71
CA PHE A 840 7.24 24.70 -37.37
C PHE A 840 5.99 23.93 -36.90
N ALA A 841 4.81 24.52 -37.03
CA ALA A 841 3.55 23.88 -36.66
C ALA A 841 3.24 22.64 -37.52
N GLU A 842 3.51 22.67 -38.84
CA GLU A 842 3.29 21.52 -39.71
C GLU A 842 4.25 20.35 -39.41
N ILE A 843 5.48 20.62 -38.95
CA ILE A 843 6.37 19.57 -38.43
C ILE A 843 5.80 18.97 -37.14
N VAL A 844 5.30 19.80 -36.21
CA VAL A 844 4.61 19.32 -35.00
C VAL A 844 3.41 18.45 -35.36
N ARG A 845 2.60 18.86 -36.34
CA ARG A 845 1.47 18.07 -36.86
C ARG A 845 1.93 16.71 -37.38
N ALA A 846 2.98 16.67 -38.20
CA ALA A 846 3.52 15.43 -38.74
C ALA A 846 3.98 14.47 -37.63
N LEU A 847 4.62 14.99 -36.57
CA LEU A 847 4.99 14.19 -35.40
C LEU A 847 3.77 13.67 -34.63
N LEU A 848 2.72 14.48 -34.45
CA LEU A 848 1.50 14.06 -33.76
C LEU A 848 0.74 12.96 -34.54
N GLU A 849 0.76 13.03 -35.87
CA GLU A 849 0.12 12.03 -36.74
C GLU A 849 0.84 10.68 -36.77
N ASP A 850 2.14 10.64 -36.45
CA ASP A 850 2.94 9.42 -36.50
C ASP A 850 2.61 8.44 -35.35
N GLN A 851 2.21 7.21 -35.67
CA GLN A 851 1.85 6.20 -34.67
C GLN A 851 3.03 5.76 -33.79
N SER A 852 4.27 6.05 -34.18
CA SER A 852 5.46 5.79 -33.35
C SER A 852 5.69 6.83 -32.24
N VAL A 853 5.01 7.98 -32.31
CA VAL A 853 5.09 9.08 -31.34
C VAL A 853 3.91 8.99 -30.36
N ASP A 854 4.20 9.00 -29.06
CA ASP A 854 3.20 9.04 -28.00
C ASP A 854 2.98 10.47 -27.48
N VAL A 855 4.05 11.27 -27.38
CA VAL A 855 4.04 12.67 -26.89
C VAL A 855 4.97 13.53 -27.76
N VAL A 856 4.56 14.77 -28.06
CA VAL A 856 5.44 15.73 -28.76
C VAL A 856 5.99 16.77 -27.80
N LEU A 857 7.32 16.95 -27.80
CA LEU A 857 8.02 18.05 -27.17
C LEU A 857 8.43 19.05 -28.26
N ALA A 858 7.72 20.19 -28.29
CA ALA A 858 7.97 21.27 -29.24
C ALA A 858 8.74 22.39 -28.54
N SER A 859 9.95 22.68 -28.99
CA SER A 859 10.86 23.64 -28.36
C SER A 859 11.19 24.80 -29.30
N PRO A 860 10.28 25.77 -29.51
CA PRO A 860 10.58 26.95 -30.30
C PRO A 860 11.44 27.93 -29.49
N LEU A 861 12.70 28.10 -29.88
CA LEU A 861 13.58 29.17 -29.41
C LEU A 861 13.02 30.52 -29.88
N ALA A 862 12.37 31.21 -28.94
CA ALA A 862 11.54 32.36 -29.25
C ALA A 862 12.26 33.58 -29.87
N PRO A 863 13.52 33.93 -29.49
CA PRO A 863 14.27 35.05 -30.08
C PRO A 863 14.74 34.84 -31.54
N THR A 864 13.82 34.50 -32.43
CA THR A 864 14.07 34.12 -33.82
C THR A 864 13.12 34.90 -34.73
N GLN A 865 13.65 35.63 -35.71
CA GLN A 865 12.85 36.52 -36.59
C GLN A 865 11.77 35.81 -37.41
N ALA A 866 11.92 34.50 -37.65
CA ALA A 866 10.97 33.71 -38.44
C ALA A 866 9.71 33.31 -37.65
N LEU A 867 9.75 33.39 -36.32
CA LEU A 867 8.64 32.98 -35.45
C LEU A 867 7.84 34.21 -35.00
N GLU A 868 6.53 34.20 -35.22
CA GLU A 868 5.59 35.21 -34.70
C GLU A 868 5.10 34.78 -33.32
N ASN A 869 5.71 35.34 -32.27
CA ASN A 869 5.53 34.92 -30.88
C ASN A 869 5.59 36.09 -29.86
N LEU A 870 5.63 37.34 -30.32
CA LEU A 870 5.52 38.54 -29.48
C LEU A 870 4.09 39.07 -29.36
N ALA A 871 3.71 39.48 -28.15
CA ALA A 871 2.46 40.21 -27.93
C ALA A 871 2.45 41.53 -28.71
N PRO A 872 1.29 42.04 -29.14
CA PRO A 872 1.20 43.28 -29.90
C PRO A 872 1.85 44.43 -29.14
N GLY A 873 2.77 45.13 -29.78
CA GLY A 873 3.56 46.19 -29.16
C GLY A 873 4.15 47.19 -30.17
N PRO A 874 4.71 48.31 -29.69
CA PRO A 874 5.31 49.31 -30.56
C PRO A 874 6.65 48.83 -31.13
N GLY A 875 6.87 49.04 -32.44
CA GLY A 875 8.18 48.84 -33.08
C GLY A 875 8.38 47.53 -33.83
N TYR A 876 7.37 46.65 -33.88
CA TYR A 876 7.35 45.42 -34.66
C TYR A 876 5.90 45.04 -35.04
N PRO A 877 5.68 44.22 -36.09
CA PRO A 877 4.33 43.92 -36.58
C PRO A 877 3.69 42.67 -35.97
N GLU A 878 4.40 41.92 -35.12
CA GLU A 878 3.94 40.66 -34.53
C GLU A 878 2.74 40.82 -33.61
N ASP A 879 1.89 39.79 -33.61
CA ASP A 879 0.74 39.70 -32.72
C ASP A 879 0.41 38.22 -32.45
N ILE A 880 0.70 37.76 -31.22
CA ILE A 880 0.38 36.38 -30.79
C ILE A 880 -1.09 36.00 -30.95
N TYR A 881 -2.03 36.93 -31.05
CA TYR A 881 -3.45 36.62 -31.18
C TYR A 881 -3.90 36.39 -32.64
N ARG A 882 -3.03 36.61 -33.63
CA ARG A 882 -3.36 36.34 -35.03
C ARG A 882 -3.41 34.84 -35.31
N PRO A 883 -4.36 34.35 -36.14
CA PRO A 883 -4.47 32.92 -36.46
C PRO A 883 -3.18 32.28 -37.03
N GLN A 884 -2.34 33.06 -37.72
CA GLN A 884 -1.11 32.56 -38.32
C GLN A 884 0.08 32.52 -37.35
N SER A 885 -0.05 33.13 -36.16
CA SER A 885 1.01 33.18 -35.16
C SER A 885 1.37 31.77 -34.67
N LEU A 886 2.60 31.60 -34.18
CA LEU A 886 3.05 30.32 -33.66
C LEU A 886 2.17 29.80 -32.50
N PRO A 887 1.84 30.59 -31.45
CA PRO A 887 1.04 30.08 -30.35
C PRO A 887 -0.37 29.66 -30.79
N MET A 888 -1.03 30.42 -31.68
CA MET A 888 -2.37 30.05 -32.16
C MET A 888 -2.38 28.73 -32.94
N ARG A 889 -1.35 28.48 -33.77
CA ARG A 889 -1.19 27.20 -34.47
C ARG A 889 -0.94 26.04 -33.52
N LEU A 890 -0.10 26.22 -32.49
CA LEU A 890 0.14 25.19 -31.48
C LEU A 890 -1.10 24.91 -30.62
N ILE A 891 -1.90 25.94 -30.32
CA ILE A 891 -3.19 25.80 -29.63
C ILE A 891 -4.16 25.00 -30.49
N GLU A 892 -4.29 25.30 -31.77
CA GLU A 892 -5.12 24.55 -32.71
C GLU A 892 -4.72 23.07 -32.75
N LEU A 893 -3.42 22.79 -32.93
CA LEU A 893 -2.90 21.42 -32.93
C LEU A 893 -3.18 20.69 -31.62
N ASN A 894 -3.01 21.37 -30.48
CA ASN A 894 -3.37 20.80 -29.19
C ASN A 894 -4.87 20.52 -29.13
N GLN A 895 -5.76 21.38 -29.63
CA GLN A 895 -7.20 21.13 -29.55
C GLN A 895 -7.65 19.94 -30.41
N ILE A 896 -7.09 19.77 -31.60
CA ILE A 896 -7.50 18.71 -32.54
C ILE A 896 -6.79 17.37 -32.28
N SER A 897 -5.59 17.38 -31.70
CA SER A 897 -4.81 16.16 -31.50
C SER A 897 -5.23 15.42 -30.23
N PRO A 898 -5.43 14.07 -30.29
CA PRO A 898 -5.63 13.26 -29.11
C PRO A 898 -4.34 13.06 -28.30
N LYS A 899 -3.17 13.27 -28.91
CA LYS A 899 -1.86 13.13 -28.25
C LYS A 899 -1.45 14.43 -27.55
N PRO A 900 -0.75 14.33 -26.41
CA PRO A 900 -0.26 15.51 -25.68
C PRO A 900 0.89 16.22 -26.43
N ILE A 901 0.89 17.55 -26.30
CA ILE A 901 1.99 18.45 -26.72
C ILE A 901 2.51 19.13 -25.46
N LEU A 902 3.83 19.11 -25.26
CA LEU A 902 4.55 19.93 -24.30
C LEU A 902 5.36 20.97 -25.05
N VAL A 903 5.22 22.24 -24.69
CA VAL A 903 6.05 23.31 -25.24
C VAL A 903 7.19 23.64 -24.30
N CYS A 904 8.41 23.69 -24.82
CA CYS A 904 9.53 24.30 -24.12
C CYS A 904 9.83 25.66 -24.75
N LEU A 905 9.67 26.73 -23.98
CA LEU A 905 9.89 28.09 -24.47
C LEU A 905 10.98 28.73 -23.60
N ASP A 906 12.24 28.49 -23.96
CA ASP A 906 13.41 29.02 -23.25
C ASP A 906 13.70 30.47 -23.64
N SER A 907 13.06 31.42 -22.95
CA SER A 907 13.25 32.85 -23.22
C SER A 907 12.90 33.74 -22.02
N GLY A 908 13.30 35.00 -22.09
CA GLY A 908 13.09 35.98 -21.02
C GLY A 908 11.66 36.55 -20.92
N PRO A 909 11.41 37.47 -19.97
CA PRO A 909 10.07 37.98 -19.63
C PRO A 909 9.28 38.61 -20.79
N LEU A 910 9.97 39.06 -21.85
CA LEU A 910 9.34 39.60 -23.05
C LEU A 910 8.32 38.62 -23.68
N TYR A 911 8.54 37.31 -23.53
CA TYR A 911 7.70 36.26 -24.10
C TYR A 911 6.72 35.65 -23.08
N ASP A 912 6.64 36.18 -21.85
CA ASP A 912 5.67 35.72 -20.85
C ASP A 912 4.22 35.79 -21.35
N PRO A 913 3.78 36.81 -22.12
CA PRO A 913 2.44 36.81 -22.70
C PRO A 913 2.16 35.63 -23.63
N CYS A 914 3.16 35.19 -24.42
CA CYS A 914 3.03 34.02 -25.29
C CYS A 914 2.88 32.73 -24.48
N VAL A 915 3.70 32.56 -23.44
CA VAL A 915 3.60 31.42 -22.52
C VAL A 915 2.24 31.40 -21.83
N ARG A 916 1.77 32.54 -21.33
CA ARG A 916 0.45 32.65 -20.70
C ARG A 916 -0.69 32.33 -21.66
N LEU A 917 -0.63 32.78 -22.91
CA LEU A 917 -1.62 32.43 -23.92
C LEU A 917 -1.67 30.92 -24.18
N LEU A 918 -0.51 30.28 -24.32
CA LEU A 918 -0.42 28.83 -24.50
C LEU A 918 -0.99 28.06 -23.29
N GLU A 919 -0.58 28.42 -22.05
CA GLU A 919 -1.03 27.75 -20.84
C GLU A 919 -2.54 27.93 -20.58
N THR A 920 -3.08 29.13 -20.76
CA THR A 920 -4.53 29.41 -20.59
C THR A 920 -5.38 28.60 -21.57
N GLU A 921 -4.85 28.27 -22.74
CA GLU A 921 -5.51 27.44 -23.73
C GLU A 921 -5.27 25.93 -23.57
N GLY A 922 -4.46 25.52 -22.60
CA GLY A 922 -4.20 24.12 -22.24
C GLY A 922 -2.99 23.51 -22.92
N VAL A 923 -2.05 24.32 -23.40
CA VAL A 923 -0.75 23.87 -23.90
C VAL A 923 0.28 24.09 -22.77
N PRO A 924 0.71 23.05 -22.05
CA PRO A 924 1.69 23.23 -20.99
C PRO A 924 2.99 23.78 -21.56
N CYS A 925 3.56 24.75 -20.85
CA CYS A 925 4.80 25.41 -21.22
C CYS A 925 5.79 25.35 -20.07
N LEU A 926 6.99 24.86 -20.34
CA LEU A 926 8.09 24.82 -19.37
C LEU A 926 9.28 25.63 -19.87
N ARG A 927 10.03 26.19 -18.92
CA ARG A 927 11.26 26.95 -19.17
C ARG A 927 12.42 25.95 -19.03
N LYS A 928 13.20 25.77 -20.10
CA LYS A 928 14.31 24.79 -20.24
C LYS A 928 13.89 23.37 -20.65
N ILE A 929 14.68 22.79 -21.56
CA ILE A 929 14.42 21.50 -22.21
C ILE A 929 14.67 20.32 -21.26
N ASP A 930 15.66 20.41 -20.38
CA ASP A 930 15.98 19.41 -19.37
C ASP A 930 14.89 19.32 -18.28
N ARG A 931 14.35 20.47 -17.84
CA ARG A 931 13.16 20.52 -16.98
C ARG A 931 11.95 19.90 -17.65
N ALA A 932 11.72 20.20 -18.93
CA ALA A 932 10.62 19.60 -19.70
C ALA A 932 10.73 18.08 -19.79
N LEU A 933 11.95 17.57 -20.05
CA LEU A 933 12.21 16.13 -20.10
C LEU A 933 12.09 15.46 -18.72
N ASN A 934 12.56 16.10 -17.64
CA ASN A 934 12.37 15.59 -16.29
C ASN A 934 10.88 15.49 -15.91
N ALA A 935 10.08 16.50 -16.25
CA ALA A 935 8.64 16.47 -16.04
C ALA A 935 7.96 15.37 -16.86
N LEU A 936 8.32 15.19 -18.13
CA LEU A 936 7.84 14.09 -18.97
C LEU A 936 8.23 12.72 -18.41
N GLN A 937 9.47 12.57 -17.94
CA GLN A 937 9.98 11.34 -17.35
C GLN A 937 9.11 10.93 -16.16
N LEU A 938 8.88 11.83 -15.21
CA LEU A 938 8.08 11.56 -14.02
C LEU A 938 6.58 11.36 -14.32
N PHE A 939 6.06 12.02 -15.35
CA PHE A 939 4.64 11.93 -15.71
C PHE A 939 4.30 10.65 -16.50
N LEU A 940 5.25 10.13 -17.28
CA LEU A 940 5.05 8.98 -18.17
C LEU A 940 5.64 7.66 -17.61
N SER A 941 6.28 7.70 -16.43
CA SER A 941 6.93 6.55 -15.78
C SER A 941 5.97 5.55 -15.16
#